data_AF-A0A7J7V111-F1
#
_entry.id   AF-A0A7J7V111-F1
#
_cell.length_a   1.000
_cell.length_b   1.000
_cell.length_c   1.000
_cell.angle_alpha   90.00
_cell.angle_beta   90.00
_cell.angle_gamma   90.00
#
_symmetry.space_group_name_H-M   'P 1'
#
loop_
_entity.id
_entity.type
_entity.pdbx_description
1 polymer ?
#
loop_
_entity_poly.entity_id
_entity_poly.type
_entity_poly.pdbx_seq_one_letter_code
_entity_poly.pdbx_strand_id
1 'polypeptide(L)'
;MLKLKEELRCAKEMKDEAGERDREVSSLSSKLLSLQVDIKNLHDVCKRQGKTLQENQLCVEEAMMNSIHNKKHVLTFQESQMEFGASKQCHLRQLQQLKKKLLALQQELEFRTEELQTSYCSLLQYQSVLEKQTSDLVLLHHHCKLKEDEVILYEEEIGTHTVTTGKKLHLAQEKLALAGDKIVSLERSLNLYRDKYQTSLSNIELLECQVKMLEGELSGIVSQEPENKGDHSKVRIYTSPCMIQEHQETLKRLSEVWQKVSEQDDLIQELRNKLACSNALVLEREEALIKLQADFASYTATHRHPPSSSEDCEDIKKILKHLQEQKDSQCLHVEEYQNLVKDLRMELETVSEQKKNIMKEMMKLELDLHGLREEASAHMERKDKEVIILQLRLQELQAQFTETQKLSLQKDTLLQEKDEMLHELEKELTQVQTTLLKKEMEFEKQQLMTTELEMALQEVKQHTCEAECGALQAEVEKLKDFLENTQQQQRMAAQQAAQYKEEAALAKTNLEDCQRKLQNCVLMEKQKADTIQELQREIQKLQKNSQAAGEELAPSRKRIEELTFELSEAVRKFEISEKEKRQFQKTVTEQEMKLNEHIDRIKTLQHQHRELTSAKTTLEEELKEVTRLLEEKREQLKKSKERETVVEVEIETLRQELKKKEKMSKEALRKLEEENENNKAQGHRFSTQLESALSKQNAFQKTIQELTNEVASQKETIASLQAQLEKGKQKEQQFKQTMVSKEVYEELSRKSAACQDDLTQALEKLNHSISETKSLHRSLMQAQDRKVQLEEEIMAYEERMKKLNMELKKLQGFHQESEIEVHAFDKKLEEMSNQVLQWQKQHQCDLKMLAAKEEQLRSFQEEMTTLKENLLADEKDPCCLPQRSVLKDPCRMHRENDQIMTNMEQWAKEQKVANEQLGNKLREQVKYIAKLTGEKDHLHNVMVHLQQENKKLKTEIEEKKLRSEHQRLCAKALNPCKTEPTHRKMYGALDWRGATQRMDVTKFVGTPLCSEQIDNYC
;
A
#
# COMPACT_ATOMS: atom_id res chain seq x y z
N MET A 1 46.15 15.28 24.56
CA MET A 1 46.14 15.78 25.95
C MET A 1 44.73 15.86 26.51
N LEU A 2 43.94 16.95 26.30
CA LEU A 2 42.60 17.06 26.90
C LEU A 2 41.65 15.92 26.48
N LYS A 3 41.53 15.62 25.17
CA LYS A 3 40.63 14.56 24.66
C LYS A 3 40.87 13.17 25.28
N LEU A 4 42.15 12.77 25.40
CA LEU A 4 42.58 11.54 26.10
C LEU A 4 42.19 11.51 27.58
N LYS A 5 41.94 12.67 28.21
CA LYS A 5 41.50 12.80 29.60
C LYS A 5 39.98 12.70 29.77
N GLU A 6 39.21 12.99 28.73
CA GLU A 6 37.78 12.65 28.63
C GLU A 6 37.61 11.15 28.37
N GLU A 7 38.32 10.60 27.38
CA GLU A 7 38.24 9.18 26.97
C GLU A 7 38.60 8.24 28.14
N LEU A 8 39.64 8.55 28.92
CA LEU A 8 40.01 7.80 30.13
C LEU A 8 38.98 7.92 31.28
N ARG A 9 38.12 8.94 31.26
CA ARG A 9 37.07 9.15 32.27
C ARG A 9 35.86 8.26 31.99
N CYS A 10 35.34 8.30 30.77
CA CYS A 10 34.22 7.47 30.34
C CYS A 10 34.57 5.96 30.41
N ALA A 11 35.82 5.59 30.09
CA ALA A 11 36.31 4.22 30.24
C ALA A 11 36.39 3.76 31.71
N LYS A 12 36.43 4.68 32.68
CA LYS A 12 36.34 4.36 34.11
C LYS A 12 34.89 4.28 34.57
N GLU A 13 34.06 5.24 34.17
CA GLU A 13 32.63 5.30 34.53
C GLU A 13 31.88 4.02 34.12
N MET A 14 32.10 3.51 32.89
CA MET A 14 31.52 2.22 32.46
C MET A 14 32.02 1.01 33.25
N LYS A 15 33.24 1.05 33.80
CA LYS A 15 33.80 -0.03 34.62
C LYS A 15 33.18 -0.04 36.02
N ASP A 16 32.96 1.14 36.59
CA ASP A 16 32.35 1.29 37.90
C ASP A 16 30.86 0.88 37.85
N GLU A 17 30.10 1.23 36.79
CA GLU A 17 28.72 0.73 36.55
C GLU A 17 28.62 -0.80 36.46
N ALA A 18 29.51 -1.44 35.69
CA ALA A 18 29.53 -2.90 35.56
C ALA A 18 29.74 -3.57 36.93
N GLY A 19 30.64 -3.02 37.74
CA GLY A 19 30.90 -3.46 39.11
C GLY A 19 29.75 -3.21 40.09
N GLU A 20 28.78 -2.34 39.78
CA GLU A 20 27.55 -2.16 40.57
C GLU A 20 26.53 -3.27 40.25
N ARG A 21 26.31 -3.59 38.97
CA ARG A 21 25.34 -4.63 38.57
C ARG A 21 25.69 -6.01 39.11
N ASP A 22 26.98 -6.38 39.14
CA ASP A 22 27.42 -7.65 39.74
C ASP A 22 27.11 -7.72 41.25
N ARG A 23 27.15 -6.58 41.96
CA ARG A 23 26.74 -6.47 43.37
C ARG A 23 25.23 -6.63 43.53
N GLU A 24 24.42 -6.05 42.63
CA GLU A 24 22.96 -6.22 42.63
C GLU A 24 22.54 -7.66 42.32
N VAL A 25 23.12 -8.30 41.30
CA VAL A 25 22.87 -9.72 40.96
C VAL A 25 23.25 -10.65 42.12
N SER A 26 24.37 -10.38 42.80
CA SER A 26 24.78 -11.11 44.01
C SER A 26 23.80 -10.91 45.18
N SER A 27 23.29 -9.70 45.37
CA SER A 27 22.27 -9.36 46.37
C SER A 27 20.94 -10.07 46.10
N LEU A 28 20.50 -10.11 44.83
CA LEU A 28 19.27 -10.80 44.41
C LEU A 28 19.39 -12.32 44.57
N SER A 29 20.53 -12.91 44.20
CA SER A 29 20.80 -14.35 44.40
C SER A 29 20.78 -14.73 45.89
N SER A 30 21.33 -13.87 46.76
CA SER A 30 21.31 -14.06 48.22
C SER A 30 19.87 -14.01 48.78
N LYS A 31 19.03 -13.11 48.27
CA LYS A 31 17.60 -13.02 48.64
C LYS A 31 16.80 -14.23 48.16
N LEU A 32 17.07 -14.72 46.95
CA LEU A 32 16.44 -15.92 46.39
C LEU A 32 16.71 -17.15 47.27
N LEU A 33 17.96 -17.33 47.71
CA LEU A 33 18.37 -18.40 48.62
C LEU A 33 17.66 -18.33 49.98
N SER A 34 17.46 -17.14 50.54
CA SER A 34 16.68 -16.97 51.78
C SER A 34 15.23 -17.44 51.60
N LEU A 35 14.54 -16.94 50.57
CA LEU A 35 13.15 -17.31 50.30
C LEU A 35 12.98 -18.82 50.04
N GLN A 36 13.96 -19.45 49.41
CA GLN A 36 13.96 -20.90 49.16
C GLN A 36 14.11 -21.72 50.46
N VAL A 37 14.83 -21.20 51.47
CA VAL A 37 14.89 -21.76 52.82
C VAL A 37 13.58 -21.53 53.58
N ASP A 38 12.99 -20.34 53.49
CA ASP A 38 11.74 -20.00 54.19
C ASP A 38 10.53 -20.83 53.70
N ILE A 39 10.42 -21.05 52.38
CA ILE A 39 9.42 -21.96 51.78
C ILE A 39 9.59 -23.39 52.31
N LYS A 40 10.83 -23.88 52.44
CA LYS A 40 11.12 -25.20 53.00
C LYS A 40 10.73 -25.31 54.48
N ASN A 41 11.03 -24.28 55.27
CA ASN A 41 10.64 -24.19 56.68
C ASN A 41 9.12 -24.23 56.85
N LEU A 42 8.37 -23.48 56.04
CA LEU A 42 6.90 -23.51 56.00
C LEU A 42 6.37 -24.90 55.66
N HIS A 43 6.90 -25.55 54.61
CA HIS A 43 6.48 -26.89 54.21
C HIS A 43 6.69 -27.91 55.35
N ASP A 44 7.80 -27.84 56.08
CA ASP A 44 8.05 -28.71 57.24
C ASP A 44 7.21 -28.34 58.48
N VAL A 45 6.64 -27.14 58.59
CA VAL A 45 5.61 -26.81 59.60
C VAL A 45 4.27 -27.43 59.24
N CYS A 46 3.79 -27.23 58.01
CA CYS A 46 2.52 -27.80 57.53
C CYS A 46 2.53 -29.34 57.64
N LYS A 47 3.65 -29.98 57.28
CA LYS A 47 3.86 -31.43 57.40
C LYS A 47 3.83 -31.95 58.84
N ARG A 48 4.19 -31.12 59.83
CA ARG A 48 4.03 -31.45 61.26
C ARG A 48 2.58 -31.31 61.72
N GLN A 49 1.89 -30.22 61.36
CA GLN A 49 0.48 -30.03 61.71
C GLN A 49 -0.42 -31.14 61.12
N GLY A 50 -0.15 -31.58 59.89
CA GLY A 50 -0.90 -32.70 59.27
C GLY A 50 -0.83 -33.99 60.08
N LYS A 51 0.35 -34.34 60.65
CA LYS A 51 0.47 -35.49 61.55
C LYS A 51 -0.32 -35.31 62.84
N THR A 52 -0.20 -34.15 63.49
CA THR A 52 -0.88 -33.89 64.76
C THR A 52 -2.40 -33.89 64.61
N LEU A 53 -2.94 -33.47 63.46
CA LEU A 53 -4.37 -33.60 63.15
C LEU A 53 -4.80 -35.07 63.02
N GLN A 54 -4.01 -35.89 62.31
CA GLN A 54 -4.27 -37.32 62.14
C GLN A 54 -4.22 -38.11 63.47
N GLU A 55 -3.29 -37.76 64.36
CA GLU A 55 -3.17 -38.34 65.71
C GLU A 55 -4.37 -37.97 66.61
N ASN A 56 -4.84 -36.72 66.53
CA ASN A 56 -6.04 -36.28 67.27
C ASN A 56 -7.33 -36.96 66.79
N GLN A 57 -7.44 -37.26 65.49
CA GLN A 57 -8.65 -37.85 64.91
C GLN A 57 -8.92 -39.27 65.45
N LEU A 58 -7.86 -40.10 65.55
CA LEU A 58 -7.94 -41.45 66.14
C LEU A 58 -8.38 -41.43 67.61
N CYS A 59 -7.91 -40.44 68.38
CA CYS A 59 -8.27 -40.30 69.80
C CYS A 59 -9.76 -39.93 70.02
N VAL A 60 -10.43 -39.33 69.01
CA VAL A 60 -11.87 -39.02 69.08
C VAL A 60 -12.73 -40.24 68.76
N GLU A 61 -12.30 -41.09 67.82
CA GLU A 61 -13.02 -42.32 67.45
C GLU A 61 -13.07 -43.33 68.61
N GLU A 62 -11.95 -43.51 69.33
CA GLU A 62 -11.87 -44.37 70.52
C GLU A 62 -12.78 -43.87 71.67
N ALA A 63 -12.95 -42.55 71.80
CA ALA A 63 -13.86 -41.95 72.76
C ALA A 63 -15.35 -42.13 72.38
N MET A 64 -15.69 -42.14 71.08
CA MET A 64 -17.09 -42.31 70.63
C MET A 64 -17.60 -43.75 70.78
N MET A 65 -16.74 -44.76 70.62
CA MET A 65 -17.10 -46.18 70.78
C MET A 65 -17.62 -46.54 72.17
N ASN A 66 -17.21 -45.83 73.23
CA ASN A 66 -17.46 -46.21 74.61
C ASN A 66 -18.74 -45.62 75.26
N SER A 67 -19.57 -44.88 74.51
CA SER A 67 -20.72 -44.12 75.06
C SER A 67 -22.09 -44.80 74.90
N ILE A 68 -22.16 -46.03 74.38
CA ILE A 68 -23.43 -46.74 74.11
C ILE A 68 -23.82 -47.68 75.25
N HIS A 69 -24.05 -47.18 76.47
CA HIS A 69 -24.77 -47.93 77.53
C HIS A 69 -25.54 -47.04 78.51
N ASN A 70 -26.62 -47.59 79.08
CA ASN A 70 -27.41 -47.11 80.22
C ASN A 70 -28.12 -45.74 80.13
N LYS A 71 -29.31 -45.75 79.51
CA LYS A 71 -30.43 -44.86 79.89
C LYS A 71 -31.35 -45.55 80.90
N LYS A 72 -31.56 -44.97 82.10
CA LYS A 72 -32.86 -44.70 82.78
C LYS A 72 -32.87 -44.88 84.31
N HIS A 73 -33.56 -43.93 84.99
CA HIS A 73 -34.27 -44.05 86.29
C HIS A 73 -33.40 -44.33 87.54
N VAL A 74 -33.74 -43.93 88.79
CA VAL A 74 -34.76 -42.97 89.29
C VAL A 74 -34.31 -42.37 90.65
N LEU A 75 -35.01 -41.31 91.07
CA LEU A 75 -35.02 -40.65 92.40
C LEU A 75 -34.49 -41.48 93.60
N THR A 76 -33.55 -40.93 94.38
CA THR A 76 -33.76 -40.43 95.78
C THR A 76 -32.44 -40.29 96.56
N PHE A 77 -32.06 -39.06 96.92
CA PHE A 77 -31.60 -38.68 98.27
C PHE A 77 -31.51 -37.14 98.37
N GLN A 78 -31.89 -36.56 99.51
CA GLN A 78 -32.13 -35.12 99.65
C GLN A 78 -31.34 -34.51 100.82
N GLU A 79 -30.02 -34.66 100.87
CA GLU A 79 -29.23 -34.14 101.99
C GLU A 79 -27.75 -33.79 101.67
N SER A 80 -27.51 -33.18 100.50
CA SER A 80 -26.17 -32.67 100.12
C SER A 80 -26.20 -31.46 99.14
N GLN A 81 -27.34 -30.77 99.06
CA GLN A 81 -27.69 -30.00 97.87
C GLN A 81 -27.05 -28.61 97.75
N MET A 82 -26.57 -27.99 98.84
CA MET A 82 -26.06 -26.61 98.81
C MET A 82 -24.62 -26.49 98.31
N GLU A 83 -23.65 -27.18 98.91
CA GLU A 83 -22.24 -27.10 98.48
C GLU A 83 -22.01 -27.73 97.10
N PHE A 84 -22.58 -28.91 96.86
CA PHE A 84 -22.49 -29.56 95.55
C PHE A 84 -23.20 -28.75 94.45
N GLY A 85 -24.20 -27.94 94.81
CA GLY A 85 -24.87 -27.01 93.90
C GLY A 85 -23.92 -25.94 93.36
N ALA A 86 -23.15 -25.28 94.22
CA ALA A 86 -22.19 -24.24 93.84
C ALA A 86 -21.04 -24.80 92.97
N SER A 87 -20.44 -25.92 93.40
CA SER A 87 -19.38 -26.60 92.62
C SER A 87 -19.89 -27.06 91.25
N LYS A 88 -21.04 -27.75 91.19
CA LYS A 88 -21.64 -28.22 89.94
C LYS A 88 -22.01 -27.06 89.01
N GLN A 89 -22.47 -25.93 89.54
CA GLN A 89 -22.76 -24.73 88.74
C GLN A 89 -21.47 -24.04 88.25
N CYS A 90 -20.39 -24.06 89.03
CA CYS A 90 -19.07 -23.59 88.60
C CYS A 90 -18.53 -24.45 87.44
N HIS A 91 -18.53 -25.77 87.60
CA HIS A 91 -18.11 -26.70 86.55
C HIS A 91 -19.02 -26.63 85.31
N LEU A 92 -20.33 -26.40 85.46
CA LEU A 92 -21.22 -26.19 84.31
C LEU A 92 -20.88 -24.91 83.53
N ARG A 93 -20.55 -23.81 84.23
CA ARG A 93 -20.06 -22.57 83.59
C ARG A 93 -18.71 -22.78 82.90
N GLN A 94 -17.78 -23.48 83.53
CA GLN A 94 -16.49 -23.85 82.93
C GLN A 94 -16.67 -24.70 81.67
N LEU A 95 -17.55 -25.72 81.72
CA LEU A 95 -17.87 -26.58 80.58
C LEU A 95 -18.55 -25.79 79.44
N GLN A 96 -19.45 -24.87 79.76
CA GLN A 96 -20.07 -23.96 78.78
C GLN A 96 -19.03 -23.02 78.15
N GLN A 97 -18.09 -22.49 78.94
CA GLN A 97 -17.03 -21.61 78.46
C GLN A 97 -16.01 -22.36 77.59
N LEU A 98 -15.65 -23.59 77.97
CA LEU A 98 -14.83 -24.50 77.16
C LEU A 98 -15.55 -24.87 75.86
N LYS A 99 -16.85 -25.21 75.91
CA LYS A 99 -17.64 -25.48 74.70
C LYS A 99 -17.72 -24.26 73.77
N LYS A 100 -17.84 -23.04 74.31
CA LYS A 100 -17.81 -21.80 73.52
C LYS A 100 -16.42 -21.56 72.90
N LYS A 101 -15.33 -21.83 73.62
CA LYS A 101 -13.96 -21.76 73.08
C LYS A 101 -13.73 -22.80 71.98
N LEU A 102 -14.18 -24.04 72.18
CA LEU A 102 -14.05 -25.12 71.20
C LEU A 102 -14.84 -24.81 69.93
N LEU A 103 -16.06 -24.29 70.04
CA LEU A 103 -16.83 -23.82 68.88
C LEU A 103 -16.12 -22.70 68.12
N ALA A 104 -15.55 -21.72 68.82
CA ALA A 104 -14.80 -20.62 68.19
C ALA A 104 -13.50 -21.10 67.51
N LEU A 105 -12.79 -22.07 68.11
CA LEU A 105 -11.60 -22.69 67.51
C LEU A 105 -11.96 -23.56 66.30
N GLN A 106 -13.12 -24.23 66.31
CA GLN A 106 -13.63 -24.95 65.16
C GLN A 106 -13.96 -23.97 64.01
N GLN A 107 -14.63 -22.85 64.31
CA GLN A 107 -14.96 -21.82 63.30
C GLN A 107 -13.70 -21.16 62.71
N GLU A 108 -12.67 -20.89 63.52
CA GLU A 108 -11.36 -20.44 63.01
C GLU A 108 -10.69 -21.52 62.15
N LEU A 109 -10.75 -22.80 62.53
CA LEU A 109 -10.19 -23.91 61.73
C LEU A 109 -10.90 -24.05 60.38
N GLU A 110 -12.23 -23.98 60.37
CA GLU A 110 -13.06 -23.98 59.15
C GLU A 110 -12.68 -22.81 58.25
N PHE A 111 -12.63 -21.58 58.79
CA PHE A 111 -12.21 -20.38 58.06
C PHE A 111 -10.78 -20.48 57.49
N ARG A 112 -9.80 -20.96 58.26
CA ARG A 112 -8.42 -21.19 57.76
C ARG A 112 -8.33 -22.27 56.70
N THR A 113 -9.24 -23.25 56.72
CA THR A 113 -9.32 -24.28 55.67
C THR A 113 -9.88 -23.67 54.38
N GLU A 114 -10.86 -22.78 54.46
CA GLU A 114 -11.38 -22.02 53.31
C GLU A 114 -10.34 -21.03 52.73
N GLU A 115 -9.60 -20.31 53.58
CA GLU A 115 -8.47 -19.46 53.14
C GLU A 115 -7.38 -20.29 52.42
N LEU A 116 -7.01 -21.45 52.96
CA LEU A 116 -6.01 -22.33 52.35
C LEU A 116 -6.50 -22.93 51.02
N GLN A 117 -7.76 -23.35 50.96
CA GLN A 117 -8.36 -23.91 49.75
C GLN A 117 -8.50 -22.85 48.64
N THR A 118 -8.92 -21.64 48.97
CA THR A 118 -8.99 -20.52 48.01
C THR A 118 -7.60 -20.11 47.52
N SER A 119 -6.61 -20.01 48.42
CA SER A 119 -5.20 -19.78 48.06
C SER A 119 -4.64 -20.86 47.13
N TYR A 120 -4.92 -22.14 47.39
CA TYR A 120 -4.53 -23.26 46.53
C TYR A 120 -5.19 -23.19 45.14
N CYS A 121 -6.48 -22.86 45.07
CA CYS A 121 -7.17 -22.65 43.79
C CYS A 121 -6.55 -21.50 42.97
N SER A 122 -6.18 -20.38 43.61
CA SER A 122 -5.46 -19.29 42.94
C SER A 122 -4.06 -19.72 42.48
N LEU A 123 -3.33 -20.51 43.27
CA LEU A 123 -2.03 -21.05 42.87
C LEU A 123 -2.14 -21.93 41.61
N LEU A 124 -3.18 -22.79 41.55
CA LEU A 124 -3.45 -23.63 40.38
C LEU A 124 -3.78 -22.81 39.13
N GLN A 125 -4.50 -21.69 39.30
CA GLN A 125 -4.78 -20.74 38.22
C GLN A 125 -3.49 -20.06 37.73
N TYR A 126 -2.61 -19.61 38.63
CA TYR A 126 -1.31 -19.05 38.25
C TYR A 126 -0.41 -20.07 37.54
N GLN A 127 -0.40 -21.33 37.98
CA GLN A 127 0.31 -22.41 37.28
C GLN A 127 -0.23 -22.60 35.86
N SER A 128 -1.55 -22.69 35.68
CA SER A 128 -2.17 -22.85 34.35
C SER A 128 -1.89 -21.66 33.43
N VAL A 129 -1.85 -20.44 33.96
CA VAL A 129 -1.46 -19.24 33.21
C VAL A 129 0.02 -19.29 32.80
N LEU A 130 0.92 -19.71 33.68
CA LEU A 130 2.35 -19.88 33.39
C LEU A 130 2.62 -20.98 32.37
N GLU A 131 1.94 -22.13 32.48
CA GLU A 131 2.01 -23.22 31.50
C GLU A 131 1.55 -22.75 30.12
N LYS A 132 0.43 -22.00 30.06
CA LYS A 132 -0.03 -21.40 28.80
C LYS A 132 0.97 -20.38 28.25
N GLN A 133 1.44 -19.43 29.06
CA GLN A 133 2.43 -18.43 28.63
C GLN A 133 3.73 -19.07 28.13
N THR A 134 4.15 -20.19 28.73
CA THR A 134 5.31 -20.97 28.28
C THR A 134 5.04 -21.62 26.91
N SER A 135 3.84 -22.19 26.70
CA SER A 135 3.43 -22.72 25.39
C SER A 135 3.33 -21.63 24.31
N ASP A 136 2.72 -20.49 24.65
CA ASP A 136 2.58 -19.33 23.75
C ASP A 136 3.97 -18.77 23.36
N LEU A 137 4.94 -18.76 24.29
CA LEU A 137 6.33 -18.35 24.02
C LEU A 137 7.09 -19.36 23.14
N VAL A 138 6.88 -20.66 23.32
CA VAL A 138 7.48 -21.71 22.46
C VAL A 138 6.92 -21.62 21.03
N LEU A 139 5.61 -21.39 20.89
CA LEU A 139 4.97 -21.15 19.58
C LEU A 139 5.50 -19.87 18.92
N LEU A 140 5.67 -18.78 19.68
CA LEU A 140 6.28 -17.54 19.19
C LEU A 140 7.71 -17.76 18.73
N HIS A 141 8.55 -18.46 19.51
CA HIS A 141 9.93 -18.77 19.11
C HIS A 141 10.00 -19.61 17.83
N HIS A 142 9.10 -20.60 17.67
CA HIS A 142 9.01 -21.37 16.44
C HIS A 142 8.59 -20.49 15.25
N HIS A 143 7.64 -19.57 15.43
CA HIS A 143 7.23 -18.63 14.39
C HIS A 143 8.34 -17.64 14.01
N CYS A 144 9.06 -17.09 15.00
CA CYS A 144 10.24 -16.25 14.76
C CYS A 144 11.28 -17.01 13.93
N LYS A 145 11.58 -18.27 14.28
CA LYS A 145 12.53 -19.08 13.51
C LYS A 145 12.08 -19.34 12.07
N LEU A 146 10.80 -19.67 11.85
CA LEU A 146 10.26 -19.80 10.49
C LEU A 146 10.37 -18.49 9.69
N LYS A 147 10.27 -17.33 10.35
CA LYS A 147 10.49 -16.02 9.72
C LYS A 147 11.96 -15.68 9.49
N GLU A 148 12.88 -16.15 10.34
CA GLU A 148 14.33 -16.09 10.09
C GLU A 148 14.69 -16.95 8.85
N ASP A 149 14.22 -18.20 8.79
CA ASP A 149 14.41 -19.10 7.65
C ASP A 149 13.82 -18.51 6.33
N GLU A 150 12.65 -17.85 6.41
CA GLU A 150 12.00 -17.14 5.29
C GLU A 150 12.78 -15.90 4.83
N VAL A 151 13.34 -15.11 5.76
CA VAL A 151 14.20 -13.96 5.43
C VAL A 151 15.49 -14.40 4.75
N ILE A 152 16.13 -15.47 5.23
CA ILE A 152 17.36 -16.02 4.61
C ILE A 152 17.09 -16.42 3.14
N LEU A 153 15.96 -17.06 2.85
CA LEU A 153 15.58 -17.40 1.48
C LEU A 153 15.37 -16.15 0.60
N TYR A 154 14.77 -15.09 1.13
CA TYR A 154 14.64 -13.82 0.41
C TYR A 154 16.00 -13.11 0.22
N GLU A 155 16.92 -13.18 1.18
CA GLU A 155 18.28 -12.65 1.03
C GLU A 155 19.08 -13.39 -0.05
N GLU A 156 18.96 -14.72 -0.13
CA GLU A 156 19.55 -15.52 -1.23
C GLU A 156 18.90 -15.20 -2.59
N GLU A 157 17.58 -15.06 -2.66
CA GLU A 157 16.88 -14.71 -3.91
C GLU A 157 17.25 -13.29 -4.38
N ILE A 158 17.36 -12.31 -3.48
CA ILE A 158 17.87 -10.96 -3.76
C ILE A 158 19.36 -11.01 -4.18
N GLY A 159 20.18 -11.86 -3.56
CA GLY A 159 21.57 -12.09 -3.95
C GLY A 159 21.72 -12.61 -5.38
N THR A 160 20.90 -13.59 -5.79
CA THR A 160 20.91 -14.08 -7.17
C THR A 160 20.30 -13.08 -8.16
N HIS A 161 19.28 -12.31 -7.75
CA HIS A 161 18.70 -11.24 -8.56
C HIS A 161 19.63 -10.05 -8.78
N THR A 162 20.43 -9.63 -7.80
CA THR A 162 21.42 -8.57 -7.97
C THR A 162 22.54 -8.99 -8.92
N VAL A 163 23.08 -10.21 -8.78
CA VAL A 163 24.10 -10.75 -9.71
C VAL A 163 23.57 -10.89 -11.14
N THR A 164 22.34 -11.38 -11.33
CA THR A 164 21.74 -11.50 -12.68
C THR A 164 21.34 -10.15 -13.26
N THR A 165 20.96 -9.17 -12.45
CA THR A 165 20.66 -7.80 -12.89
C THR A 165 21.94 -7.04 -13.27
N GLY A 166 23.04 -7.21 -12.53
CA GLY A 166 24.36 -6.68 -12.90
C GLY A 166 24.85 -7.19 -14.27
N LYS A 167 24.66 -8.49 -14.55
CA LYS A 167 24.95 -9.06 -15.88
C LYS A 167 24.06 -8.49 -16.98
N LYS A 168 22.76 -8.29 -16.71
CA LYS A 168 21.83 -7.63 -17.64
C LYS A 168 22.20 -6.16 -17.89
N LEU A 169 22.66 -5.44 -16.87
CA LEU A 169 23.12 -4.05 -16.97
C LEU A 169 24.37 -3.94 -17.85
N HIS A 170 25.38 -4.80 -17.62
CA HIS A 170 26.59 -4.85 -18.44
C HIS A 170 26.25 -5.13 -19.92
N LEU A 171 25.41 -6.13 -20.19
CA LEU A 171 24.95 -6.45 -21.55
C LEU A 171 24.13 -5.32 -22.19
N ALA A 172 23.41 -4.53 -21.39
CA ALA A 172 22.70 -3.34 -21.87
C ALA A 172 23.68 -2.19 -22.19
N GLN A 173 24.70 -1.95 -21.37
CA GLN A 173 25.75 -0.95 -21.63
C GLN A 173 26.58 -1.30 -22.87
N GLU A 174 26.93 -2.57 -23.05
CA GLU A 174 27.63 -3.07 -24.24
C GLU A 174 26.79 -2.86 -25.53
N LYS A 175 25.48 -3.16 -25.47
CA LYS A 175 24.55 -2.88 -26.57
C LYS A 175 24.36 -1.38 -26.81
N LEU A 176 24.42 -0.55 -25.76
CA LEU A 176 24.35 0.91 -25.88
C LEU A 176 25.60 1.48 -26.56
N ALA A 177 26.79 0.96 -26.22
CA ALA A 177 28.05 1.32 -26.88
C ALA A 177 28.02 0.96 -28.38
N LEU A 178 27.62 -0.27 -28.71
CA LEU A 178 27.45 -0.72 -30.10
C LEU A 178 26.40 0.11 -30.88
N ALA A 179 25.35 0.58 -30.20
CA ALA A 179 24.38 1.51 -30.78
C ALA A 179 25.00 2.90 -31.00
N GLY A 180 25.80 3.40 -30.06
CA GLY A 180 26.56 4.65 -30.17
C GLY A 180 27.54 4.64 -31.35
N ASP A 181 28.36 3.59 -31.49
CA ASP A 181 29.27 3.42 -32.63
C ASP A 181 28.51 3.40 -33.97
N LYS A 182 27.33 2.78 -33.99
CA LYS A 182 26.47 2.74 -35.18
C LYS A 182 25.83 4.09 -35.49
N ILE A 183 25.45 4.88 -34.48
CA ILE A 183 25.01 6.28 -34.64
C ILE A 183 26.15 7.11 -35.22
N VAL A 184 27.35 7.07 -34.64
CA VAL A 184 28.51 7.82 -35.13
C VAL A 184 28.90 7.40 -36.56
N SER A 185 28.76 6.12 -36.91
CA SER A 185 28.92 5.64 -38.29
C SER A 185 27.85 6.20 -39.25
N LEU A 186 26.60 6.27 -38.81
CA LEU A 186 25.50 6.87 -39.59
C LEU A 186 25.69 8.38 -39.75
N GLU A 187 26.09 9.10 -38.70
CA GLU A 187 26.41 10.53 -38.74
C GLU A 187 27.54 10.84 -39.73
N ARG A 188 28.63 10.05 -39.72
CA ARG A 188 29.71 10.15 -40.72
C ARG A 188 29.18 9.95 -42.14
N SER A 189 28.28 8.97 -42.34
CA SER A 189 27.65 8.74 -43.66
C SER A 189 26.74 9.89 -44.08
N LEU A 190 25.96 10.46 -43.16
CA LEU A 190 25.02 11.56 -43.42
C LEU A 190 25.76 12.88 -43.68
N ASN A 191 26.87 13.13 -42.98
CA ASN A 191 27.77 14.23 -43.29
C ASN A 191 28.38 14.05 -44.70
N LEU A 192 28.84 12.85 -45.07
CA LEU A 192 29.31 12.57 -46.44
C LEU A 192 28.22 12.81 -47.51
N TYR A 193 26.95 12.50 -47.21
CA TYR A 193 25.83 12.86 -48.10
C TYR A 193 25.59 14.37 -48.16
N ARG A 194 25.71 15.09 -47.04
CA ARG A 194 25.63 16.56 -46.98
C ARG A 194 26.73 17.22 -47.80
N ASP A 195 27.97 16.75 -47.66
CA ASP A 195 29.14 17.27 -48.40
C ASP A 195 28.99 17.03 -49.91
N LYS A 196 28.50 15.85 -50.30
CA LYS A 196 28.13 15.54 -51.70
C LYS A 196 27.01 16.46 -52.21
N TYR A 197 25.97 16.69 -51.41
CA TYR A 197 24.86 17.56 -51.79
C TYR A 197 25.31 19.02 -51.93
N GLN A 198 26.16 19.52 -51.03
CA GLN A 198 26.77 20.84 -51.13
C GLN A 198 27.69 20.97 -52.36
N THR A 199 28.45 19.92 -52.67
CA THR A 199 29.25 19.84 -53.91
C THR A 199 28.36 19.88 -55.16
N SER A 200 27.22 19.18 -55.14
CA SER A 200 26.24 19.25 -56.23
C SER A 200 25.59 20.63 -56.35
N LEU A 201 25.29 21.31 -55.25
CA LEU A 201 24.80 22.69 -55.27
C LEU A 201 25.83 23.64 -55.91
N SER A 202 27.09 23.60 -55.50
CA SER A 202 28.11 24.47 -56.11
C SER A 202 28.49 24.10 -57.54
N ASN A 203 28.28 22.85 -57.95
CA ASN A 203 28.30 22.48 -59.37
C ASN A 203 27.10 23.03 -60.15
N ILE A 204 25.91 23.12 -59.53
CA ILE A 204 24.73 23.78 -60.13
C ILE A 204 24.96 25.30 -60.23
N GLU A 205 25.50 25.95 -59.18
CA GLU A 205 25.90 27.36 -59.20
C GLU A 205 26.90 27.64 -60.33
N LEU A 206 27.90 26.77 -60.52
CA LEU A 206 28.86 26.87 -61.62
C LEU A 206 28.22 26.66 -62.99
N LEU A 207 27.28 25.71 -63.13
CA LEU A 207 26.52 25.50 -64.36
C LEU A 207 25.57 26.66 -64.67
N GLU A 208 24.95 27.28 -63.67
CA GLU A 208 24.17 28.50 -63.84
C GLU A 208 25.05 29.68 -64.28
N CYS A 209 26.26 29.79 -63.75
CA CYS A 209 27.24 30.77 -64.23
C CYS A 209 27.65 30.50 -65.68
N GLN A 210 27.88 29.24 -66.07
CA GLN A 210 28.16 28.87 -67.46
C GLN A 210 26.97 29.16 -68.37
N VAL A 211 25.73 28.84 -67.96
CA VAL A 211 24.51 29.17 -68.71
C VAL A 211 24.38 30.69 -68.86
N LYS A 212 24.57 31.48 -67.81
CA LYS A 212 24.52 32.96 -67.89
C LYS A 212 25.62 33.54 -68.79
N MET A 213 26.81 32.92 -68.85
CA MET A 213 27.84 33.31 -69.83
C MET A 213 27.43 32.92 -71.26
N LEU A 214 26.92 31.70 -71.47
CA LEU A 214 26.44 31.23 -72.77
C LEU A 214 25.20 32.00 -73.27
N GLU A 215 24.33 32.46 -72.37
CA GLU A 215 23.22 33.38 -72.66
C GLU A 215 23.74 34.77 -73.03
N GLY A 216 24.81 35.24 -72.38
CA GLY A 216 25.53 36.46 -72.75
C GLY A 216 26.17 36.37 -74.13
N GLU A 217 26.90 35.28 -74.40
CA GLU A 217 27.50 34.97 -75.70
C GLU A 217 26.44 34.81 -76.78
N LEU A 218 25.34 34.08 -76.49
CA LEU A 218 24.17 33.99 -77.38
C LEU A 218 23.51 35.36 -77.61
N SER A 219 23.44 36.26 -76.64
CA SER A 219 22.93 37.62 -76.87
C SER A 219 23.83 38.44 -77.80
N GLY A 220 25.16 38.20 -77.75
CA GLY A 220 26.13 38.75 -78.69
C GLY A 220 26.05 38.13 -80.09
N ILE A 221 25.80 36.81 -80.18
CA ILE A 221 25.66 36.09 -81.45
C ILE A 221 24.30 36.37 -82.12
N VAL A 222 23.22 36.48 -81.35
CA VAL A 222 21.87 36.87 -81.85
C VAL A 222 21.83 38.33 -82.31
N SER A 223 22.74 39.17 -81.82
CA SER A 223 22.98 40.51 -82.38
C SER A 223 23.97 40.54 -83.57
N GLN A 224 24.48 39.38 -84.01
CA GLN A 224 25.30 39.18 -85.23
C GLN A 224 25.01 37.84 -85.95
N GLU A 225 23.74 37.53 -86.23
CA GLU A 225 23.40 36.42 -87.14
C GLU A 225 23.69 36.76 -88.62
N PRO A 226 23.95 35.76 -89.49
CA PRO A 226 24.68 34.51 -89.20
C PRO A 226 25.61 34.07 -90.36
N GLU A 227 26.79 33.49 -90.07
CA GLU A 227 27.54 32.78 -91.12
C GLU A 227 28.40 31.59 -90.65
N ASN A 228 28.52 30.60 -91.55
CA ASN A 228 29.37 29.40 -91.53
C ASN A 228 29.13 28.29 -90.46
N LYS A 229 28.36 27.29 -90.90
CA LYS A 229 28.80 25.89 -91.16
C LYS A 229 29.77 25.23 -90.15
N GLY A 230 29.43 23.99 -89.77
CA GLY A 230 30.36 22.87 -90.04
C GLY A 230 30.66 21.91 -88.89
N ASP A 231 30.11 20.70 -89.02
CA ASP A 231 30.77 19.41 -88.75
C ASP A 231 31.41 19.06 -87.38
N HIS A 232 30.67 18.17 -86.69
CA HIS A 232 31.18 17.01 -85.92
C HIS A 232 31.71 17.32 -84.49
N SER A 233 31.83 16.36 -83.57
CA SER A 233 31.76 14.90 -83.68
C SER A 233 31.05 14.20 -82.51
N LYS A 234 30.90 12.87 -82.57
CA LYS A 234 30.20 12.04 -81.58
C LYS A 234 31.10 11.71 -80.38
N VAL A 235 30.65 11.99 -79.16
CA VAL A 235 31.19 11.35 -77.94
C VAL A 235 30.07 10.67 -77.17
N ARG A 236 30.11 9.34 -77.11
CA ARG A 236 29.21 8.52 -76.27
C ARG A 236 29.83 8.40 -74.88
N ILE A 237 29.25 9.05 -73.88
CA ILE A 237 29.58 8.81 -72.47
C ILE A 237 28.67 7.71 -71.94
N TYR A 238 29.26 6.73 -71.24
CA TYR A 238 28.51 5.65 -70.57
C TYR A 238 28.00 6.12 -69.21
N THR A 239 26.68 6.22 -69.04
CA THR A 239 26.06 6.38 -67.72
C THR A 239 25.98 5.02 -67.01
N SER A 240 26.34 4.96 -65.72
CA SER A 240 26.41 3.71 -64.95
C SER A 240 25.02 3.04 -64.79
N PRO A 241 24.89 1.71 -64.99
CA PRO A 241 23.60 0.99 -64.89
C PRO A 241 22.85 1.19 -63.56
N CYS A 242 23.57 1.35 -62.44
CA CYS A 242 22.97 1.47 -61.11
C CYS A 242 21.99 2.65 -61.00
N MET A 243 22.39 3.82 -61.55
CA MET A 243 21.57 5.04 -61.51
C MET A 243 20.30 4.92 -62.37
N ILE A 244 20.35 4.09 -63.43
CA ILE A 244 19.20 3.84 -64.31
C ILE A 244 18.17 2.96 -63.59
N GLN A 245 18.63 1.95 -62.84
CA GLN A 245 17.75 1.04 -62.11
C GLN A 245 17.00 1.74 -60.97
N GLU A 246 17.67 2.55 -60.14
CA GLU A 246 17.01 3.31 -59.06
C GLU A 246 16.00 4.34 -59.60
N HIS A 247 16.32 4.97 -60.74
CA HIS A 247 15.40 5.92 -61.37
C HIS A 247 14.18 5.21 -62.00
N GLN A 248 14.38 4.05 -62.62
CA GLN A 248 13.27 3.22 -63.11
C GLN A 248 12.38 2.69 -61.96
N GLU A 249 12.96 2.28 -60.83
CA GLU A 249 12.17 1.78 -59.71
C GLU A 249 11.38 2.90 -59.01
N THR A 250 11.98 4.08 -58.84
CA THR A 250 11.25 5.25 -58.30
C THR A 250 10.14 5.73 -59.23
N LEU A 251 10.37 5.76 -60.55
CA LEU A 251 9.32 6.02 -61.54
C LEU A 251 8.20 4.96 -61.50
N LYS A 252 8.54 3.67 -61.35
CA LYS A 252 7.56 2.58 -61.22
C LYS A 252 6.69 2.73 -59.97
N ARG A 253 7.30 2.99 -58.81
CA ARG A 253 6.58 3.23 -57.54
C ARG A 253 5.67 4.46 -57.64
N LEU A 254 6.10 5.52 -58.33
CA LEU A 254 5.25 6.69 -58.63
C LEU A 254 4.06 6.32 -59.53
N SER A 255 4.28 5.54 -60.58
CA SER A 255 3.21 5.05 -61.47
C SER A 255 2.19 4.18 -60.73
N GLU A 256 2.65 3.32 -59.82
CA GLU A 256 1.78 2.47 -58.98
C GLU A 256 0.95 3.29 -57.97
N VAL A 257 1.44 4.45 -57.52
CA VAL A 257 0.67 5.39 -56.68
C VAL A 257 -0.36 6.16 -57.52
N TRP A 258 0.04 6.72 -58.67
CA TRP A 258 -0.88 7.44 -59.56
C TRP A 258 -2.02 6.55 -60.08
N GLN A 259 -1.74 5.28 -60.39
CA GLN A 259 -2.78 4.31 -60.76
C GLN A 259 -3.79 4.11 -59.63
N LYS A 260 -3.34 3.94 -58.37
CA LYS A 260 -4.24 3.78 -57.21
C LYS A 260 -5.08 5.01 -56.92
N VAL A 261 -4.58 6.21 -57.22
CA VAL A 261 -5.38 7.45 -57.14
C VAL A 261 -6.49 7.43 -58.19
N SER A 262 -6.18 7.07 -59.45
CA SER A 262 -7.18 6.91 -60.51
C SER A 262 -8.25 5.86 -60.15
N GLU A 263 -7.85 4.70 -59.63
CA GLU A 263 -8.75 3.63 -59.19
C GLU A 263 -9.69 4.09 -58.05
N GLN A 264 -9.24 5.03 -57.20
CA GLN A 264 -10.08 5.63 -56.16
C GLN A 264 -11.02 6.71 -56.71
N ASP A 265 -10.58 7.56 -57.64
CA ASP A 265 -11.45 8.55 -58.29
C ASP A 265 -12.54 7.88 -59.15
N ASP A 266 -12.21 6.80 -59.87
CA ASP A 266 -13.17 5.98 -60.61
C ASP A 266 -14.24 5.37 -59.68
N LEU A 267 -13.84 4.84 -58.52
CA LEU A 267 -14.76 4.31 -57.50
C LEU A 267 -15.65 5.42 -56.90
N ILE A 268 -15.09 6.60 -56.61
CA ILE A 268 -15.85 7.76 -56.15
C ILE A 268 -16.88 8.19 -57.20
N GLN A 269 -16.51 8.17 -58.49
CA GLN A 269 -17.44 8.51 -59.56
C GLN A 269 -18.50 7.44 -59.79
N GLU A 270 -18.18 6.15 -59.65
CA GLU A 270 -19.17 5.07 -59.69
C GLU A 270 -20.19 5.18 -58.55
N LEU A 271 -19.74 5.52 -57.33
CA LEU A 271 -20.60 5.76 -56.17
C LEU A 271 -21.51 6.99 -56.37
N ARG A 272 -20.99 8.08 -56.96
CA ARG A 272 -21.81 9.25 -57.36
C ARG A 272 -22.87 8.89 -58.38
N ASN A 273 -22.52 8.08 -59.39
CA ASN A 273 -23.45 7.62 -60.42
C ASN A 273 -24.55 6.73 -59.81
N LYS A 274 -24.19 5.79 -58.92
CA LYS A 274 -25.14 4.94 -58.17
C LYS A 274 -26.11 5.78 -57.33
N LEU A 275 -25.62 6.82 -56.64
CA LEU A 275 -26.47 7.74 -55.88
C LEU A 275 -27.44 8.52 -56.78
N ALA A 276 -26.96 9.01 -57.94
CA ALA A 276 -27.80 9.71 -58.92
C ALA A 276 -28.93 8.79 -59.47
N CYS A 277 -28.61 7.55 -59.83
CA CYS A 277 -29.61 6.56 -60.26
C CYS A 277 -30.61 6.22 -59.14
N SER A 278 -30.15 6.12 -57.89
CA SER A 278 -31.04 5.89 -56.74
C SER A 278 -32.01 7.06 -56.54
N ASN A 279 -31.54 8.30 -56.67
CA ASN A 279 -32.39 9.49 -56.52
C ASN A 279 -33.41 9.62 -57.66
N ALA A 280 -33.02 9.32 -58.91
CA ALA A 280 -33.95 9.26 -60.04
C ALA A 280 -35.07 8.22 -59.80
N LEU A 281 -34.71 7.03 -59.29
CA LEU A 281 -35.65 5.97 -58.91
C LEU A 281 -36.56 6.33 -57.71
N VAL A 282 -36.24 7.38 -56.93
CA VAL A 282 -37.16 7.94 -55.92
C VAL A 282 -38.13 8.91 -56.60
N LEU A 283 -37.63 9.82 -57.43
CA LEU A 283 -38.46 10.79 -58.17
C LEU A 283 -39.49 10.09 -59.08
N GLU A 284 -39.11 9.03 -59.80
CA GLU A 284 -40.05 8.22 -60.60
C GLU A 284 -41.18 7.60 -59.75
N ARG A 285 -40.89 7.23 -58.49
CA ARG A 285 -41.90 6.70 -57.56
C ARG A 285 -42.81 7.80 -57.00
N GLU A 286 -42.26 8.99 -56.75
CA GLU A 286 -43.03 10.16 -56.33
C GLU A 286 -43.97 10.64 -57.46
N GLU A 287 -43.48 10.72 -58.70
CA GLU A 287 -44.32 11.01 -59.88
C GLU A 287 -45.41 9.94 -60.09
N ALA A 288 -45.08 8.64 -59.93
CA ALA A 288 -46.06 7.57 -60.01
C ALA A 288 -47.13 7.64 -58.90
N LEU A 289 -46.75 8.04 -57.69
CA LEU A 289 -47.69 8.29 -56.58
C LEU A 289 -48.61 9.49 -56.85
N ILE A 290 -48.04 10.62 -57.30
CA ILE A 290 -48.80 11.82 -57.69
C ILE A 290 -49.78 11.49 -58.82
N LYS A 291 -49.36 10.69 -59.80
CA LYS A 291 -50.23 10.22 -60.88
C LYS A 291 -51.34 9.31 -60.37
N LEU A 292 -51.05 8.32 -59.53
CA LEU A 292 -52.06 7.47 -58.91
C LEU A 292 -53.08 8.28 -58.09
N GLN A 293 -52.62 9.32 -57.40
CA GLN A 293 -53.48 10.23 -56.63
C GLN A 293 -54.37 11.10 -57.54
N ALA A 294 -53.85 11.55 -58.68
CA ALA A 294 -54.62 12.26 -59.71
C ALA A 294 -55.63 11.33 -60.42
N ASP A 295 -55.25 10.09 -60.72
CA ASP A 295 -56.12 9.08 -61.32
C ASP A 295 -57.26 8.69 -60.34
N PHE A 296 -56.98 8.58 -59.04
CA PHE A 296 -58.02 8.40 -57.99
C PHE A 296 -58.98 9.61 -57.89
N ALA A 297 -58.45 10.84 -57.96
CA ALA A 297 -59.26 12.04 -57.97
C ALA A 297 -60.15 12.11 -59.23
N SER A 298 -59.61 11.74 -60.38
CA SER A 298 -60.34 11.63 -61.65
C SER A 298 -61.44 10.58 -61.60
N TYR A 299 -61.15 9.40 -61.03
CA TYR A 299 -62.13 8.32 -60.83
C TYR A 299 -63.29 8.76 -59.92
N THR A 300 -62.98 9.38 -58.77
CA THR A 300 -64.02 9.90 -57.85
C THR A 300 -64.82 11.08 -58.42
N ALA A 301 -64.25 11.86 -59.35
CA ALA A 301 -64.96 12.90 -60.08
C ALA A 301 -65.88 12.35 -61.20
N THR A 302 -65.48 11.25 -61.85
CA THR A 302 -66.18 10.70 -63.03
C THR A 302 -67.16 9.56 -62.70
N HIS A 303 -67.07 8.91 -61.54
CA HIS A 303 -67.95 7.81 -61.13
C HIS A 303 -68.81 8.15 -59.91
N ARG A 304 -69.56 9.27 -60.01
CA ARG A 304 -70.49 9.74 -58.97
C ARG A 304 -71.91 9.16 -59.11
N HIS A 305 -72.01 7.88 -59.46
CA HIS A 305 -73.28 7.14 -59.53
C HIS A 305 -73.35 6.12 -58.38
N PRO A 306 -74.40 6.14 -57.53
CA PRO A 306 -74.62 5.07 -56.55
C PRO A 306 -74.97 3.77 -57.28
N PRO A 307 -74.39 2.61 -56.92
CA PRO A 307 -74.87 1.32 -57.43
C PRO A 307 -76.30 1.08 -56.93
N SER A 308 -77.26 1.07 -57.85
CA SER A 308 -78.69 0.94 -57.56
C SER A 308 -79.08 -0.53 -57.32
N SER A 309 -78.49 -1.12 -56.30
CA SER A 309 -78.73 -2.49 -55.80
C SER A 309 -78.63 -2.47 -54.27
N SER A 310 -79.59 -3.09 -53.59
CA SER A 310 -79.67 -3.01 -52.12
C SER A 310 -78.71 -3.95 -51.40
N GLU A 311 -78.26 -5.02 -52.05
CA GLU A 311 -77.31 -5.98 -51.47
C GLU A 311 -75.87 -5.49 -51.65
N ASP A 312 -75.49 -5.07 -52.86
CA ASP A 312 -74.18 -4.46 -53.13
C ASP A 312 -73.91 -3.25 -52.23
N CYS A 313 -74.93 -2.44 -51.94
CA CYS A 313 -74.81 -1.29 -51.04
C CYS A 313 -74.55 -1.69 -49.57
N GLU A 314 -75.09 -2.81 -49.09
CA GLU A 314 -74.79 -3.33 -47.75
C GLU A 314 -73.41 -4.01 -47.69
N ASP A 315 -73.01 -4.75 -48.72
CA ASP A 315 -71.69 -5.38 -48.75
C ASP A 315 -70.56 -4.35 -48.97
N ILE A 316 -70.78 -3.32 -49.79
CA ILE A 316 -69.86 -2.17 -49.87
C ILE A 316 -69.78 -1.44 -48.52
N LYS A 317 -70.88 -1.28 -47.76
CA LYS A 317 -70.79 -0.72 -46.39
C LYS A 317 -69.99 -1.61 -45.44
N LYS A 318 -70.16 -2.94 -45.51
CA LYS A 318 -69.38 -3.88 -44.68
C LYS A 318 -67.89 -3.82 -45.04
N ILE A 319 -67.56 -3.79 -46.33
CA ILE A 319 -66.19 -3.63 -46.83
C ILE A 319 -65.59 -2.29 -46.41
N LEU A 320 -66.31 -1.18 -46.60
CA LEU A 320 -65.85 0.15 -46.16
C LEU A 320 -65.69 0.24 -44.64
N LYS A 321 -66.59 -0.36 -43.85
CA LYS A 321 -66.45 -0.45 -42.39
C LYS A 321 -65.23 -1.28 -41.99
N HIS A 322 -65.01 -2.42 -42.63
CA HIS A 322 -63.84 -3.26 -42.37
C HIS A 322 -62.53 -2.56 -42.77
N LEU A 323 -62.49 -1.87 -43.91
CA LEU A 323 -61.35 -1.05 -44.33
C LEU A 323 -61.12 0.14 -43.40
N GLN A 324 -62.17 0.76 -42.86
CA GLN A 324 -62.07 1.82 -41.85
C GLN A 324 -61.50 1.27 -40.53
N GLU A 325 -62.03 0.14 -40.03
CA GLU A 325 -61.52 -0.56 -38.84
C GLU A 325 -60.06 -1.00 -39.02
N GLN A 326 -59.69 -1.50 -40.20
CA GLN A 326 -58.33 -1.85 -40.56
C GLN A 326 -57.42 -0.61 -40.62
N LYS A 327 -57.89 0.50 -41.21
CA LYS A 327 -57.16 1.77 -41.31
C LYS A 327 -56.96 2.43 -39.94
N ASP A 328 -57.95 2.34 -39.05
CA ASP A 328 -57.84 2.87 -37.68
C ASP A 328 -56.93 1.98 -36.81
N SER A 329 -56.99 0.66 -36.98
CA SER A 329 -56.01 -0.28 -36.39
C SER A 329 -54.58 -0.03 -36.88
N GLN A 330 -54.40 0.29 -38.17
CA GLN A 330 -53.10 0.70 -38.71
C GLN A 330 -52.64 2.06 -38.17
N CYS A 331 -53.53 3.03 -37.95
CA CYS A 331 -53.19 4.27 -37.25
C CYS A 331 -52.68 4.00 -35.83
N LEU A 332 -53.35 3.14 -35.06
CA LEU A 332 -52.89 2.74 -33.73
C LEU A 332 -51.49 2.11 -33.77
N HIS A 333 -51.23 1.18 -34.70
CA HIS A 333 -49.88 0.62 -34.87
C HIS A 333 -48.83 1.68 -35.27
N VAL A 334 -49.19 2.67 -36.09
CA VAL A 334 -48.27 3.78 -36.42
C VAL A 334 -47.99 4.67 -35.20
N GLU A 335 -48.96 4.88 -34.31
CA GLU A 335 -48.76 5.58 -33.03
C GLU A 335 -47.90 4.75 -32.05
N GLU A 336 -48.11 3.44 -31.97
CA GLU A 336 -47.28 2.50 -31.20
C GLU A 336 -45.82 2.52 -31.69
N TYR A 337 -45.58 2.43 -33.01
CA TYR A 337 -44.25 2.56 -33.59
C TYR A 337 -43.65 3.96 -33.37
N GLN A 338 -44.43 5.03 -33.46
CA GLN A 338 -43.94 6.38 -33.12
C GLN A 338 -43.51 6.49 -31.66
N ASN A 339 -44.25 5.87 -30.73
CA ASN A 339 -43.91 5.91 -29.32
C ASN A 339 -42.67 5.08 -29.03
N LEU A 340 -42.56 3.86 -29.59
CA LEU A 340 -41.34 3.06 -29.53
C LEU A 340 -40.12 3.81 -30.11
N VAL A 341 -40.29 4.58 -31.18
CA VAL A 341 -39.21 5.43 -31.74
C VAL A 341 -38.86 6.63 -30.85
N LYS A 342 -39.80 7.16 -30.04
CA LYS A 342 -39.50 8.18 -29.01
C LYS A 342 -38.74 7.54 -27.85
N ASP A 343 -39.17 6.37 -27.39
CA ASP A 343 -38.55 5.65 -26.28
C ASP A 343 -37.12 5.23 -26.62
N LEU A 344 -36.89 4.65 -27.81
CA LEU A 344 -35.55 4.32 -28.30
C LEU A 344 -34.64 5.56 -28.50
N ARG A 345 -35.21 6.73 -28.79
CA ARG A 345 -34.43 8.00 -28.82
C ARG A 345 -34.05 8.47 -27.41
N MET A 346 -34.93 8.30 -26.42
CA MET A 346 -34.62 8.61 -25.02
C MET A 346 -33.60 7.63 -24.44
N GLU A 347 -33.72 6.33 -24.73
CA GLU A 347 -32.69 5.33 -24.38
C GLU A 347 -31.34 5.68 -25.02
N LEU A 348 -31.32 6.00 -26.33
CA LEU A 348 -30.09 6.41 -27.01
C LEU A 348 -29.43 7.63 -26.37
N GLU A 349 -30.21 8.63 -25.91
CA GLU A 349 -29.66 9.83 -25.27
C GLU A 349 -29.18 9.58 -23.84
N THR A 350 -29.87 8.71 -23.08
CA THR A 350 -29.35 8.28 -21.77
C THR A 350 -28.05 7.48 -21.91
N VAL A 351 -27.92 6.64 -22.94
CA VAL A 351 -26.67 5.94 -23.28
C VAL A 351 -25.59 6.90 -23.81
N SER A 352 -25.96 7.98 -24.52
CA SER A 352 -25.02 9.00 -25.00
C SER A 352 -24.38 9.77 -23.84
N GLU A 353 -25.18 10.21 -22.86
CA GLU A 353 -24.69 10.90 -21.66
C GLU A 353 -23.92 9.94 -20.72
N GLN A 354 -24.36 8.69 -20.58
CA GLN A 354 -23.59 7.66 -19.87
C GLN A 354 -22.20 7.45 -20.49
N LYS A 355 -22.13 7.25 -21.82
CA LYS A 355 -20.86 7.12 -22.55
C LYS A 355 -19.96 8.35 -22.35
N LYS A 356 -20.54 9.55 -22.36
CA LYS A 356 -19.85 10.83 -22.14
C LYS A 356 -19.32 10.96 -20.70
N ASN A 357 -20.03 10.45 -19.70
CA ASN A 357 -19.55 10.44 -18.32
C ASN A 357 -18.44 9.38 -18.11
N ILE A 358 -18.61 8.17 -18.65
CA ILE A 358 -17.56 7.14 -18.69
C ILE A 358 -16.30 7.68 -19.39
N MET A 359 -16.44 8.46 -20.47
CA MET A 359 -15.30 9.10 -21.15
C MET A 359 -14.56 10.10 -20.24
N LYS A 360 -15.27 10.92 -19.45
CA LYS A 360 -14.66 11.84 -18.48
C LYS A 360 -13.91 11.07 -17.38
N GLU A 361 -14.52 10.01 -16.86
CA GLU A 361 -13.91 9.16 -15.82
C GLU A 361 -12.67 8.42 -16.37
N MET A 362 -12.73 7.94 -17.62
CA MET A 362 -11.60 7.34 -18.31
C MET A 362 -10.46 8.35 -18.50
N MET A 363 -10.74 9.56 -19.01
CA MET A 363 -9.72 10.61 -19.15
C MET A 363 -9.15 11.06 -17.80
N LYS A 364 -9.95 11.05 -16.73
CA LYS A 364 -9.46 11.30 -15.37
C LYS A 364 -8.54 10.17 -14.91
N LEU A 365 -8.93 8.91 -15.09
CA LEU A 365 -8.10 7.75 -14.73
C LEU A 365 -6.80 7.69 -15.55
N GLU A 366 -6.82 8.13 -16.81
CA GLU A 366 -5.61 8.29 -17.63
C GLU A 366 -4.68 9.36 -17.05
N LEU A 367 -5.22 10.53 -16.66
CA LEU A 367 -4.44 11.59 -15.98
C LEU A 367 -3.90 11.14 -14.61
N ASP A 368 -4.72 10.49 -13.79
CA ASP A 368 -4.33 9.93 -12.49
C ASP A 368 -3.23 8.86 -12.68
N LEU A 369 -3.33 8.00 -13.70
CA LEU A 369 -2.28 7.03 -14.07
C LEU A 369 -1.01 7.68 -14.63
N HIS A 370 -1.10 8.82 -15.33
CA HIS A 370 0.06 9.58 -15.77
C HIS A 370 0.79 10.22 -14.58
N GLY A 371 0.07 10.84 -13.64
CA GLY A 371 0.62 11.35 -12.39
C GLY A 371 1.35 10.27 -11.59
N LEU A 372 0.72 9.12 -11.37
CA LEU A 372 1.35 7.98 -10.67
C LEU A 372 2.61 7.45 -11.37
N ARG A 373 2.68 7.50 -12.72
CA ARG A 373 3.89 7.13 -13.48
C ARG A 373 5.01 8.15 -13.31
N GLU A 374 4.68 9.44 -13.29
CA GLU A 374 5.64 10.52 -13.06
C GLU A 374 6.17 10.51 -11.62
N GLU A 375 5.29 10.30 -10.63
CA GLU A 375 5.67 10.12 -9.21
C GLU A 375 6.56 8.90 -9.00
N ALA A 376 6.23 7.75 -9.61
CA ALA A 376 7.05 6.54 -9.55
C ALA A 376 8.42 6.76 -10.22
N SER A 377 8.46 7.44 -11.37
CA SER A 377 9.71 7.81 -12.06
C SER A 377 10.57 8.73 -11.18
N ALA A 378 9.97 9.78 -10.60
CA ALA A 378 10.65 10.70 -9.68
C ALA A 378 11.03 10.03 -8.34
N HIS A 379 10.39 8.92 -7.94
CA HIS A 379 10.83 8.11 -6.81
C HIS A 379 12.05 7.24 -7.16
N MET A 380 12.05 6.59 -8.33
CA MET A 380 13.22 5.85 -8.82
C MET A 380 14.43 6.79 -9.00
N GLU A 381 14.25 7.95 -9.64
CA GLU A 381 15.34 8.92 -9.84
C GLU A 381 15.92 9.46 -8.51
N ARG A 382 15.08 9.57 -7.46
CA ARG A 382 15.55 9.87 -6.09
C ARG A 382 16.34 8.71 -5.49
N LYS A 383 15.88 7.46 -5.67
CA LYS A 383 16.56 6.25 -5.17
C LYS A 383 17.89 6.01 -5.88
N ASP A 384 17.98 6.24 -7.18
CA ASP A 384 19.23 6.15 -7.94
C ASP A 384 20.25 7.18 -7.45
N LYS A 385 19.82 8.44 -7.18
CA LYS A 385 20.67 9.47 -6.57
C LYS A 385 21.13 9.10 -5.16
N GLU A 386 20.25 8.53 -4.34
CA GLU A 386 20.58 8.04 -3.00
C GLU A 386 21.60 6.88 -3.05
N VAL A 387 21.42 5.93 -3.97
CA VAL A 387 22.36 4.83 -4.23
C VAL A 387 23.73 5.37 -4.69
N ILE A 388 23.76 6.33 -5.61
CA ILE A 388 25.02 6.97 -6.05
C ILE A 388 25.74 7.66 -4.88
N ILE A 389 25.02 8.38 -4.01
CA ILE A 389 25.59 9.04 -2.82
C ILE A 389 26.15 8.00 -1.84
N LEU A 390 25.40 6.92 -1.57
CA LEU A 390 25.86 5.83 -0.71
C LEU A 390 27.07 5.10 -1.29
N GLN A 391 27.10 4.87 -2.61
CA GLN A 391 28.20 4.21 -3.30
C GLN A 391 29.47 5.07 -3.32
N LEU A 392 29.34 6.38 -3.54
CA LEU A 392 30.45 7.34 -3.39
C LEU A 392 30.97 7.37 -1.95
N ARG A 393 30.08 7.37 -0.94
CA ARG A 393 30.49 7.35 0.48
C ARG A 393 31.18 6.04 0.86
N LEU A 394 30.77 4.90 0.28
CA LEU A 394 31.42 3.61 0.46
C LEU A 394 32.81 3.60 -0.16
N GLN A 395 32.98 4.16 -1.36
CA GLN A 395 34.30 4.36 -1.99
C GLN A 395 35.20 5.28 -1.15
N GLU A 396 34.67 6.38 -0.60
CA GLU A 396 35.41 7.30 0.27
C GLU A 396 35.89 6.60 1.56
N LEU A 397 35.02 5.80 2.19
CA LEU A 397 35.39 4.99 3.37
C LEU A 397 36.41 3.91 3.03
N GLN A 398 36.33 3.29 1.85
CA GLN A 398 37.33 2.32 1.36
C GLN A 398 38.69 2.98 1.07
N ALA A 399 38.70 4.21 0.55
CA ALA A 399 39.91 5.02 0.40
C ALA A 399 40.52 5.37 1.77
N GLN A 400 39.71 5.84 2.73
CA GLN A 400 40.17 6.13 4.10
C GLN A 400 40.70 4.87 4.82
N PHE A 401 40.08 3.71 4.60
CA PHE A 401 40.56 2.44 5.16
C PHE A 401 41.91 2.03 4.56
N THR A 402 42.07 2.10 3.23
CA THR A 402 43.34 1.74 2.57
C THR A 402 44.47 2.74 2.86
N GLU A 403 44.16 4.03 3.01
CA GLU A 403 45.11 5.02 3.53
C GLU A 403 45.51 4.74 4.99
N THR A 404 44.54 4.41 5.84
CA THR A 404 44.81 4.02 7.25
C THR A 404 45.68 2.75 7.32
N GLN A 405 45.44 1.76 6.45
CA GLN A 405 46.25 0.55 6.35
C GLN A 405 47.68 0.86 5.90
N LYS A 406 47.86 1.75 4.91
CA LYS A 406 49.17 2.24 4.47
C LYS A 406 49.90 3.01 5.59
N LEU A 407 49.18 3.82 6.37
CA LEU A 407 49.72 4.53 7.53
C LEU A 407 50.04 3.59 8.72
N SER A 408 49.43 2.40 8.80
CA SER A 408 49.90 1.34 9.71
C SER A 408 51.22 0.79 9.21
N LEU A 409 51.27 0.29 7.97
CA LEU A 409 52.48 -0.29 7.37
C LEU A 409 53.70 0.65 7.47
N GLN A 410 53.50 1.96 7.28
CA GLN A 410 54.56 2.95 7.45
C GLN A 410 55.03 3.15 8.90
N LYS A 411 54.16 2.95 9.90
CA LYS A 411 54.57 2.92 11.33
C LYS A 411 55.27 1.61 11.67
N ASP A 412 54.77 0.51 11.12
CA ASP A 412 55.30 -0.83 11.36
C ASP A 412 56.73 -0.95 10.79
N THR A 413 57.01 -0.38 9.61
CA THR A 413 58.39 -0.25 9.08
C THR A 413 59.24 0.73 9.89
N LEU A 414 58.70 1.87 10.33
CA LEU A 414 59.44 2.83 11.19
C LEU A 414 59.72 2.30 12.61
N LEU A 415 58.99 1.27 13.06
CA LEU A 415 59.28 0.52 14.28
C LEU A 415 60.40 -0.49 14.00
N GLN A 416 60.31 -1.27 12.92
CA GLN A 416 61.38 -2.19 12.52
C GLN A 416 62.73 -1.47 12.32
N GLU A 417 62.76 -0.34 11.59
CA GLU A 417 63.96 0.49 11.42
C GLU A 417 64.55 0.96 12.76
N LYS A 418 63.69 1.21 13.76
CA LYS A 418 64.14 1.62 15.11
C LYS A 418 64.65 0.45 15.93
N ASP A 419 64.04 -0.72 15.82
CA ASP A 419 64.49 -1.93 16.53
C ASP A 419 65.81 -2.43 15.93
N GLU A 420 66.01 -2.32 14.61
CA GLU A 420 67.29 -2.57 13.92
C GLU A 420 68.37 -1.56 14.37
N MET A 421 68.05 -0.27 14.40
CA MET A 421 68.97 0.77 14.91
C MET A 421 69.30 0.59 16.40
N LEU A 422 68.35 0.13 17.21
CA LEU A 422 68.55 -0.17 18.63
C LEU A 422 69.47 -1.38 18.80
N HIS A 423 69.26 -2.46 18.05
CA HIS A 423 70.13 -3.64 18.07
C HIS A 423 71.57 -3.29 17.65
N GLU A 424 71.76 -2.42 16.64
CA GLU A 424 73.11 -1.99 16.24
C GLU A 424 73.78 -1.10 17.29
N LEU A 425 73.02 -0.24 17.98
CA LEU A 425 73.51 0.53 19.14
C LEU A 425 73.85 -0.35 20.35
N GLU A 426 73.08 -1.40 20.63
CA GLU A 426 73.41 -2.40 21.66
C GLU A 426 74.69 -3.16 21.30
N LYS A 427 74.84 -3.54 20.02
CA LYS A 427 76.05 -4.19 19.49
C LYS A 427 77.28 -3.29 19.63
N GLU A 428 77.21 -2.02 19.22
CA GLU A 428 78.30 -1.06 19.44
C GLU A 428 78.57 -0.80 20.94
N LEU A 429 77.54 -0.79 21.80
CA LEU A 429 77.74 -0.70 23.25
C LEU A 429 78.53 -1.90 23.79
N THR A 430 78.24 -3.14 23.37
CA THR A 430 79.04 -4.32 23.76
C THR A 430 80.46 -4.28 23.18
N GLN A 431 80.65 -3.71 21.99
CA GLN A 431 81.96 -3.51 21.37
C GLN A 431 82.81 -2.48 22.15
N VAL A 432 82.19 -1.38 22.59
CA VAL A 432 82.83 -0.39 23.47
C VAL A 432 83.15 -0.99 24.84
N GLN A 433 82.21 -1.72 25.47
CA GLN A 433 82.44 -2.39 26.75
C GLN A 433 83.60 -3.39 26.68
N THR A 434 83.62 -4.28 25.69
CA THR A 434 84.71 -5.25 25.51
C THR A 434 86.05 -4.61 25.12
N THR A 435 86.04 -3.43 24.50
CA THR A 435 87.25 -2.65 24.21
C THR A 435 87.78 -1.94 25.46
N LEU A 436 86.88 -1.40 26.29
CA LEU A 436 87.22 -0.77 27.57
C LEU A 436 87.81 -1.79 28.54
N LEU A 437 87.21 -2.98 28.67
CA LEU A 437 87.69 -4.08 29.52
C LEU A 437 89.08 -4.58 29.07
N LYS A 438 89.37 -4.61 27.76
CA LYS A 438 90.73 -4.87 27.24
C LYS A 438 91.72 -3.77 27.63
N LYS A 439 91.30 -2.50 27.58
CA LYS A 439 92.13 -1.35 27.97
C LYS A 439 92.35 -1.26 29.48
N GLU A 440 91.41 -1.74 30.28
CA GLU A 440 91.51 -1.87 31.73
C GLU A 440 92.60 -2.90 32.10
N MET A 441 92.58 -4.11 31.53
CA MET A 441 93.67 -5.09 31.72
C MET A 441 95.02 -4.63 31.13
N GLU A 442 95.02 -3.84 30.06
CA GLU A 442 96.25 -3.24 29.52
C GLU A 442 96.80 -2.16 30.46
N PHE A 443 95.93 -1.39 31.13
CA PHE A 443 96.30 -0.41 32.15
C PHE A 443 96.84 -1.09 33.42
N GLU A 444 96.19 -2.15 33.92
CA GLU A 444 96.72 -2.96 35.03
C GLU A 444 98.14 -3.48 34.74
N LYS A 445 98.36 -3.97 33.51
CA LYS A 445 99.68 -4.42 33.06
C LYS A 445 100.71 -3.28 32.99
N GLN A 446 100.31 -2.11 32.51
CA GLN A 446 101.19 -0.92 32.50
C GLN A 446 101.47 -0.41 33.92
N GLN A 447 100.52 -0.52 34.84
CA GLN A 447 100.68 -0.16 36.24
C GLN A 447 101.70 -1.07 36.94
N LEU A 448 101.61 -2.40 36.72
CA LEU A 448 102.62 -3.36 37.18
C LEU A 448 104.01 -3.04 36.62
N MET A 449 104.14 -2.83 35.31
CA MET A 449 105.41 -2.47 34.68
C MET A 449 105.95 -1.12 35.17
N THR A 450 105.07 -0.18 35.53
CA THR A 450 105.47 1.10 36.14
C THR A 450 106.02 0.87 37.55
N THR A 451 105.41 0.02 38.38
CA THR A 451 105.96 -0.31 39.70
C THR A 451 107.30 -1.06 39.62
N GLU A 452 107.50 -1.91 38.62
CA GLU A 452 108.82 -2.53 38.33
C GLU A 452 109.87 -1.47 37.94
N LEU A 453 109.49 -0.50 37.10
CA LEU A 453 110.37 0.60 36.70
C LEU A 453 110.66 1.59 37.83
N GLU A 454 109.70 1.86 38.72
CA GLU A 454 109.92 2.70 39.91
C GLU A 454 110.90 2.03 40.89
N MET A 455 110.80 0.71 41.09
CA MET A 455 111.80 -0.05 41.85
C MET A 455 113.20 0.09 41.23
N ALA A 456 113.34 -0.10 39.92
CA ALA A 456 114.62 0.07 39.22
C ALA A 456 115.16 1.51 39.28
N LEU A 457 114.28 2.53 39.20
CA LEU A 457 114.66 3.95 39.34
C LEU A 457 115.07 4.31 40.77
N GLN A 458 114.62 3.55 41.77
CA GLN A 458 115.02 3.70 43.17
C GLN A 458 116.37 3.01 43.46
N GLU A 459 116.71 1.93 42.73
CA GLU A 459 118.06 1.33 42.74
C GLU A 459 119.10 2.22 42.03
N VAL A 460 118.74 2.85 40.91
CA VAL A 460 119.66 3.69 40.10
C VAL A 460 119.96 5.06 40.72
N LYS A 461 119.28 5.45 41.82
CA LYS A 461 119.48 6.76 42.49
C LYS A 461 120.55 6.77 43.60
N GLN A 462 121.49 5.82 43.58
CA GLN A 462 122.75 5.89 44.33
C GLN A 462 123.96 5.79 43.38
N HIS A 463 124.91 6.72 43.54
CA HIS A 463 126.03 7.02 42.62
C HIS A 463 125.57 7.68 41.29
N THR A 464 126.30 8.60 40.64
CA THR A 464 127.73 8.99 40.72
C THR A 464 127.94 10.52 40.85
N CYS A 465 129.19 10.97 41.12
CA CYS A 465 129.55 12.38 41.36
C CYS A 465 130.39 13.02 40.22
N GLU A 466 130.29 14.36 40.15
CA GLU A 466 131.32 15.38 39.86
C GLU A 466 132.58 14.99 39.04
N ALA A 467 132.77 15.64 37.87
CA ALA A 467 133.73 16.74 37.69
C ALA A 467 134.12 16.96 36.20
N GLU A 468 134.06 18.22 35.72
CA GLU A 468 135.22 18.97 35.18
C GLU A 468 134.78 20.31 34.56
N CYS A 469 135.52 21.38 34.84
CA CYS A 469 135.31 22.70 34.24
C CYS A 469 136.58 23.56 34.42
N GLY A 470 137.22 24.00 33.32
CA GLY A 470 138.33 24.97 33.38
C GLY A 470 139.47 24.74 32.40
N ALA A 471 139.30 25.16 31.14
CA ALA A 471 140.39 25.29 30.17
C ALA A 471 140.19 26.54 29.27
N LEU A 472 140.93 26.62 28.17
CA LEU A 472 141.42 27.89 27.58
C LEU A 472 140.70 28.30 26.29
N GLN A 473 140.59 29.58 25.91
CA GLN A 473 141.34 30.80 26.28
C GLN A 473 142.75 30.93 25.65
N ALA A 474 142.92 30.63 24.35
CA ALA A 474 144.21 30.79 23.66
C ALA A 474 144.20 31.07 22.13
N GLU A 475 143.10 31.52 21.49
CA GLU A 475 143.03 31.59 20.01
C GLU A 475 142.33 32.83 19.41
N VAL A 476 142.64 34.03 19.92
CA VAL A 476 142.00 35.31 19.51
C VAL A 476 142.93 36.26 18.71
N GLU A 477 144.22 35.94 18.57
CA GLU A 477 145.25 36.98 18.39
C GLU A 477 146.23 36.78 17.21
N LYS A 478 145.79 36.25 16.05
CA LYS A 478 146.70 36.00 14.90
C LYS A 478 146.26 36.32 13.45
N LEU A 479 145.02 36.72 13.17
CA LEU A 479 144.57 37.01 11.79
C LEU A 479 143.82 38.34 11.69
N LYS A 480 144.57 39.45 11.70
CA LYS A 480 144.03 40.82 11.56
C LYS A 480 144.80 41.72 10.57
N ASP A 481 145.91 41.25 10.01
CA ASP A 481 146.77 42.01 9.08
C ASP A 481 146.74 41.41 7.66
N PHE A 482 146.87 42.29 6.65
CA PHE A 482 146.66 42.04 5.21
C PHE A 482 145.20 41.65 4.86
N LEU A 483 144.52 42.27 3.89
CA LEU A 483 145.02 42.82 2.62
C LEU A 483 144.17 44.01 2.11
N GLU A 484 144.16 45.14 2.83
CA GLU A 484 143.53 46.39 2.35
C GLU A 484 144.57 47.26 1.60
N ASN A 485 144.72 47.08 0.29
CA ASN A 485 145.41 48.03 -0.60
C ASN A 485 145.22 47.74 -2.11
N THR A 486 145.24 48.80 -2.94
CA THR A 486 145.14 48.82 -4.43
C THR A 486 143.78 48.44 -5.06
N GLN A 487 143.27 49.04 -6.14
CA GLN A 487 143.37 50.39 -6.76
C GLN A 487 142.24 50.47 -7.83
N GLN A 488 141.49 51.53 -8.12
CA GLN A 488 141.67 52.99 -8.00
C GLN A 488 142.63 53.65 -9.04
N GLN A 489 142.72 53.12 -10.27
CA GLN A 489 143.60 53.73 -11.29
C GLN A 489 143.22 53.59 -12.80
N GLN A 490 141.95 53.76 -13.20
CA GLN A 490 141.62 53.95 -14.63
C GLN A 490 140.29 54.72 -14.88
N ARG A 491 140.35 56.05 -15.06
CA ARG A 491 139.15 56.87 -15.39
C ARG A 491 139.41 58.25 -16.07
N MET A 492 140.56 58.47 -16.72
CA MET A 492 140.89 59.80 -17.31
C MET A 492 141.55 59.67 -18.70
N ALA A 493 140.73 59.63 -19.76
CA ALA A 493 141.14 59.90 -21.15
C ALA A 493 139.90 60.06 -22.05
N ALA A 494 139.37 61.28 -22.17
CA ALA A 494 138.34 61.62 -23.14
C ALA A 494 138.67 62.98 -23.81
N GLN A 495 138.21 63.15 -25.05
CA GLN A 495 138.13 64.42 -25.79
C GLN A 495 139.44 65.18 -26.07
N GLN A 496 139.82 65.25 -27.35
CA GLN A 496 140.33 66.46 -28.02
C GLN A 496 140.33 66.26 -29.56
N ALA A 497 140.74 67.29 -30.32
CA ALA A 497 140.87 67.28 -31.79
C ALA A 497 139.56 67.15 -32.61
N ALA A 498 138.60 68.05 -32.35
CA ALA A 498 137.77 68.59 -33.43
C ALA A 498 138.38 69.89 -33.98
N GLN A 499 137.83 70.41 -35.09
CA GLN A 499 138.09 71.73 -35.70
C GLN A 499 139.37 71.92 -36.55
N TYR A 500 139.24 71.65 -37.86
CA TYR A 500 139.61 72.50 -39.02
C TYR A 500 138.97 71.80 -40.25
N LYS A 501 137.79 72.17 -40.79
CA LYS A 501 137.18 73.50 -41.05
C LYS A 501 138.07 74.36 -41.99
N GLU A 502 137.57 74.95 -43.10
CA GLU A 502 136.19 74.95 -43.63
C GLU A 502 136.04 75.20 -45.16
N GLU A 503 137.12 75.33 -45.95
CA GLU A 503 137.03 76.04 -47.26
C GLU A 503 137.10 75.22 -48.57
N ALA A 504 137.10 73.88 -48.49
CA ALA A 504 136.58 73.06 -49.60
C ALA A 504 135.04 72.91 -49.57
N ALA A 505 134.38 73.49 -48.55
CA ALA A 505 132.96 73.24 -48.28
C ALA A 505 131.99 73.83 -49.33
N LEU A 506 132.41 74.78 -50.16
CA LEU A 506 131.51 75.49 -51.08
C LEU A 506 131.12 74.69 -52.35
N ALA A 507 131.92 73.70 -52.74
CA ALA A 507 131.55 72.74 -53.79
C ALA A 507 130.81 71.52 -53.21
N LYS A 508 131.15 71.13 -51.98
CA LYS A 508 130.55 69.99 -51.27
C LYS A 508 129.11 70.27 -50.82
N THR A 509 128.81 71.50 -50.40
CA THR A 509 127.49 71.90 -49.88
C THR A 509 126.35 71.64 -50.83
N ASN A 510 126.47 71.93 -52.13
CA ASN A 510 125.36 71.72 -53.07
C ASN A 510 125.05 70.24 -53.33
N LEU A 511 126.05 69.36 -53.24
CA LEU A 511 125.84 67.91 -53.30
C LEU A 511 125.28 67.39 -51.97
N GLU A 512 125.85 67.83 -50.84
CA GLU A 512 125.41 67.45 -49.50
C GLU A 512 124.03 67.98 -49.13
N ASP A 513 123.57 69.10 -49.68
CA ASP A 513 122.25 69.65 -49.37
C ASP A 513 121.14 68.88 -50.10
N CYS A 514 121.40 68.49 -51.36
CA CYS A 514 120.61 67.48 -52.06
C CYS A 514 120.65 66.13 -51.31
N GLN A 515 121.82 65.68 -50.85
CA GLN A 515 121.96 64.41 -50.12
C GLN A 515 121.28 64.45 -48.74
N ARG A 516 121.34 65.57 -48.00
CA ARG A 516 120.62 65.76 -46.73
C ARG A 516 119.11 65.88 -46.93
N LYS A 517 118.65 66.52 -48.01
CA LYS A 517 117.22 66.50 -48.39
C LYS A 517 116.76 65.08 -48.72
N LEU A 518 117.55 64.31 -49.49
CA LEU A 518 117.24 62.91 -49.78
C LEU A 518 117.27 62.04 -48.51
N GLN A 519 118.28 62.19 -47.64
CA GLN A 519 118.38 61.46 -46.38
C GLN A 519 117.27 61.82 -45.40
N ASN A 520 116.85 63.09 -45.32
CA ASN A 520 115.69 63.49 -44.52
C ASN A 520 114.39 62.94 -45.11
N CYS A 521 114.22 62.91 -46.44
CA CYS A 521 113.08 62.22 -47.06
C CYS A 521 113.08 60.73 -46.70
N VAL A 522 114.21 60.03 -46.80
CA VAL A 522 114.34 58.61 -46.44
C VAL A 522 114.14 58.37 -44.94
N LEU A 523 114.59 59.27 -44.05
CA LEU A 523 114.31 59.20 -42.62
C LEU A 523 112.85 59.43 -42.30
N MET A 524 112.19 60.39 -42.95
CA MET A 524 110.75 60.65 -42.82
C MET A 524 109.91 59.53 -43.42
N GLU A 525 110.33 58.92 -44.53
CA GLU A 525 109.69 57.74 -45.11
C GLU A 525 109.88 56.51 -44.22
N LYS A 526 111.07 56.32 -43.64
CA LYS A 526 111.29 55.28 -42.63
C LYS A 526 110.43 55.50 -41.38
N GLN A 527 110.41 56.69 -40.81
CA GLN A 527 109.55 57.01 -39.66
C GLN A 527 108.06 56.82 -39.99
N LYS A 528 107.62 57.16 -41.20
CA LYS A 528 106.26 56.84 -41.68
C LYS A 528 106.04 55.34 -41.82
N ALA A 529 106.98 54.58 -42.37
CA ALA A 529 106.88 53.13 -42.51
C ALA A 529 106.85 52.42 -41.15
N ASP A 530 107.71 52.83 -40.21
CA ASP A 530 107.74 52.34 -38.84
C ASP A 530 106.40 52.66 -38.14
N THR A 531 105.88 53.89 -38.28
CA THR A 531 104.55 54.30 -37.77
C THR A 531 103.40 53.52 -38.42
N ILE A 532 103.44 53.28 -39.73
CA ILE A 532 102.43 52.49 -40.46
C ILE A 532 102.47 51.04 -39.98
N GLN A 533 103.66 50.47 -39.72
CA GLN A 533 103.79 49.12 -39.20
C GLN A 533 103.31 49.02 -37.74
N GLU A 534 103.52 50.06 -36.93
CA GLU A 534 102.96 50.17 -35.58
C GLU A 534 101.43 50.19 -35.63
N LEU A 535 100.85 51.08 -36.45
CA LEU A 535 99.40 51.17 -36.67
C LEU A 535 98.81 49.88 -37.26
N GLN A 536 99.51 49.17 -38.14
CA GLN A 536 99.09 47.85 -38.63
C GLN A 536 99.10 46.80 -37.51
N ARG A 537 100.10 46.82 -36.61
CA ARG A 537 100.16 45.94 -35.44
C ARG A 537 99.06 46.29 -34.43
N GLU A 538 98.73 47.57 -34.24
CA GLU A 538 97.57 47.99 -33.44
C GLU A 538 96.23 47.59 -34.07
N ILE A 539 96.03 47.78 -35.38
CA ILE A 539 94.80 47.35 -36.08
C ILE A 539 94.62 45.83 -35.98
N GLN A 540 95.68 45.03 -36.19
CA GLN A 540 95.61 43.58 -36.00
C GLN A 540 95.30 43.18 -34.55
N LYS A 541 95.86 43.90 -33.57
CA LYS A 541 95.55 43.69 -32.14
C LYS A 541 94.10 44.05 -31.82
N LEU A 542 93.58 45.16 -32.34
CA LEU A 542 92.20 45.59 -32.17
C LEU A 542 91.21 44.64 -32.89
N GLN A 543 91.54 44.13 -34.07
CA GLN A 543 90.76 43.09 -34.75
C GLN A 543 90.70 41.80 -33.92
N LYS A 544 91.84 41.31 -33.41
CA LYS A 544 91.89 40.12 -32.54
C LYS A 544 91.13 40.33 -31.23
N ASN A 545 91.25 41.49 -30.60
CA ASN A 545 90.49 41.83 -29.39
C ASN A 545 88.99 41.93 -29.67
N SER A 546 88.59 42.49 -30.81
CA SER A 546 87.19 42.58 -31.24
C SER A 546 86.60 41.19 -31.53
N GLN A 547 87.37 40.31 -32.18
CA GLN A 547 86.98 38.92 -32.39
C GLN A 547 86.86 38.16 -31.06
N ALA A 548 87.85 38.26 -30.17
CA ALA A 548 87.81 37.63 -28.84
C ALA A 548 86.61 38.11 -28.01
N ALA A 549 86.34 39.43 -27.98
CA ALA A 549 85.15 39.97 -27.33
C ALA A 549 83.84 39.50 -28.00
N GLY A 550 83.83 39.28 -29.31
CA GLY A 550 82.70 38.67 -30.02
C GLY A 550 82.48 37.20 -29.64
N GLU A 551 83.56 36.44 -29.47
CA GLU A 551 83.55 35.04 -29.03
C GLU A 551 83.17 34.91 -27.54
N GLU A 552 83.59 35.83 -26.67
CA GLU A 552 83.14 35.95 -25.27
C GLU A 552 81.66 36.38 -25.14
N LEU A 553 81.16 37.18 -26.07
CA LEU A 553 79.74 37.58 -26.14
C LEU A 553 78.82 36.53 -26.78
N ALA A 554 79.36 35.54 -27.49
CA ALA A 554 78.57 34.45 -28.07
C ALA A 554 77.81 33.61 -27.01
N PRO A 555 78.45 33.10 -25.93
CA PRO A 555 77.73 32.36 -24.88
C PRO A 555 76.75 33.24 -24.09
N SER A 556 77.01 34.54 -23.91
CA SER A 556 76.06 35.42 -23.21
C SER A 556 74.81 35.71 -24.05
N ARG A 557 74.96 35.90 -25.38
CA ARG A 557 73.81 35.94 -26.32
C ARG A 557 73.01 34.64 -26.29
N LYS A 558 73.68 33.49 -26.40
CA LYS A 558 73.01 32.18 -26.32
C LYS A 558 72.24 32.01 -25.01
N ARG A 559 72.80 32.45 -23.87
CA ARG A 559 72.08 32.39 -22.58
C ARG A 559 70.90 33.36 -22.51
N ILE A 560 70.96 34.52 -23.17
CA ILE A 560 69.81 35.45 -23.31
C ILE A 560 68.71 34.83 -24.18
N GLU A 561 69.07 34.15 -25.27
CA GLU A 561 68.13 33.41 -26.13
C GLU A 561 67.46 32.26 -25.38
N GLU A 562 68.24 31.46 -24.63
CA GLU A 562 67.75 30.40 -23.74
C GLU A 562 66.80 30.97 -22.66
N LEU A 563 67.19 32.02 -21.95
CA LEU A 563 66.34 32.67 -20.93
C LEU A 563 65.07 33.29 -21.52
N THR A 564 65.13 33.79 -22.75
CA THR A 564 63.96 34.31 -23.49
C THR A 564 63.00 33.19 -23.87
N PHE A 565 63.54 32.04 -24.29
CA PHE A 565 62.75 30.84 -24.54
C PHE A 565 62.13 30.30 -23.24
N GLU A 566 62.91 30.11 -22.17
CA GLU A 566 62.47 29.72 -20.83
C GLU A 566 61.32 30.62 -20.33
N LEU A 567 61.47 31.96 -20.47
CA LEU A 567 60.43 32.94 -20.12
C LEU A 567 59.17 32.79 -20.98
N SER A 568 59.30 32.64 -22.31
CA SER A 568 58.16 32.46 -23.20
C SER A 568 57.38 31.17 -22.87
N GLU A 569 58.09 30.12 -22.48
CA GLU A 569 57.51 28.82 -22.13
C GLU A 569 56.82 28.88 -20.75
N ALA A 570 57.39 29.62 -19.79
CA ALA A 570 56.78 29.93 -18.51
C ALA A 570 55.51 30.78 -18.64
N VAL A 571 55.51 31.81 -19.49
CA VAL A 571 54.31 32.62 -19.79
C VAL A 571 53.21 31.75 -20.42
N ARG A 572 53.55 30.89 -21.39
CA ARG A 572 52.62 29.93 -22.00
C ARG A 572 52.03 28.96 -20.97
N LYS A 573 52.84 28.44 -20.04
CA LYS A 573 52.40 27.58 -18.92
C LYS A 573 51.47 28.34 -17.98
N PHE A 574 51.78 29.58 -17.63
CA PHE A 574 50.94 30.44 -16.80
C PHE A 574 49.59 30.74 -17.47
N GLU A 575 49.57 31.05 -18.77
CA GLU A 575 48.32 31.26 -19.52
C GLU A 575 47.41 30.03 -19.54
N ILE A 576 47.98 28.83 -19.66
CA ILE A 576 47.24 27.57 -19.60
C ILE A 576 46.64 27.41 -18.19
N SER A 577 47.44 27.60 -17.14
CA SER A 577 46.97 27.53 -15.75
C SER A 577 45.91 28.58 -15.41
N GLU A 578 45.97 29.80 -15.95
CA GLU A 578 44.92 30.81 -15.83
C GLU A 578 43.62 30.39 -16.56
N LYS A 579 43.72 29.73 -17.73
CA LYS A 579 42.55 29.20 -18.45
C LYS A 579 41.91 28.04 -17.68
N GLU A 580 42.71 27.12 -17.16
CA GLU A 580 42.27 26.01 -16.29
C GLU A 580 41.61 26.54 -15.01
N LYS A 581 42.26 27.47 -14.29
CA LYS A 581 41.72 28.15 -13.10
C LYS A 581 40.36 28.81 -13.38
N ARG A 582 40.19 29.47 -14.53
CA ARG A 582 38.91 30.07 -14.94
C ARG A 582 37.84 29.02 -15.27
N GLN A 583 38.23 27.86 -15.83
CA GLN A 583 37.32 26.72 -16.02
C GLN A 583 36.90 26.12 -14.67
N PHE A 584 37.85 25.84 -13.77
CA PHE A 584 37.56 25.35 -12.42
C PHE A 584 36.63 26.33 -11.67
N GLN A 585 36.91 27.63 -11.70
CA GLN A 585 36.08 28.63 -11.04
C GLN A 585 34.64 28.66 -11.59
N LYS A 586 34.44 28.49 -12.91
CA LYS A 586 33.09 28.29 -13.47
C LYS A 586 32.42 27.04 -12.92
N THR A 587 33.11 25.89 -12.98
CA THR A 587 32.53 24.63 -12.46
C THR A 587 32.21 24.69 -10.97
N VAL A 588 32.99 25.41 -10.16
CA VAL A 588 32.67 25.68 -8.75
C VAL A 588 31.37 26.47 -8.65
N THR A 589 31.23 27.60 -9.35
CA THR A 589 29.98 28.39 -9.31
C THR A 589 28.75 27.62 -9.82
N GLU A 590 28.91 26.74 -10.81
CA GLU A 590 27.84 25.87 -11.29
C GLU A 590 27.44 24.80 -10.25
N GLN A 591 28.39 24.27 -9.49
CA GLN A 591 28.11 23.32 -8.39
C GLN A 591 27.53 24.04 -7.17
N GLU A 592 27.92 25.28 -6.89
CA GLU A 592 27.31 26.13 -5.86
C GLU A 592 25.84 26.44 -6.18
N MET A 593 25.51 26.74 -7.45
CA MET A 593 24.12 26.90 -7.88
C MET A 593 23.30 25.61 -7.70
N LYS A 594 23.83 24.46 -8.14
CA LYS A 594 23.19 23.15 -7.96
C LYS A 594 23.01 22.80 -6.48
N LEU A 595 24.00 23.09 -5.63
CA LEU A 595 23.92 22.89 -4.18
C LEU A 595 22.80 23.73 -3.56
N ASN A 596 22.66 25.00 -3.96
CA ASN A 596 21.56 25.86 -3.51
C ASN A 596 20.19 25.34 -3.98
N GLU A 597 20.06 24.90 -5.24
CA GLU A 597 18.84 24.22 -5.72
C GLU A 597 18.51 22.97 -4.88
N HIS A 598 19.51 22.14 -4.56
CA HIS A 598 19.31 20.95 -3.73
C HIS A 598 18.89 21.32 -2.30
N ILE A 599 19.48 22.36 -1.71
CA ILE A 599 19.09 22.91 -0.40
C ILE A 599 17.63 23.38 -0.41
N ASP A 600 17.18 24.09 -1.45
CA ASP A 600 15.79 24.56 -1.54
C ASP A 600 14.81 23.42 -1.81
N ARG A 601 15.15 22.44 -2.65
CA ARG A 601 14.38 21.19 -2.82
C ARG A 601 14.24 20.45 -1.47
N ILE A 602 15.29 20.39 -0.65
CA ILE A 602 15.27 19.79 0.69
C ILE A 602 14.33 20.58 1.63
N LYS A 603 14.34 21.92 1.60
CA LYS A 603 13.39 22.74 2.41
C LYS A 603 11.94 22.41 2.05
N THR A 604 11.61 22.31 0.76
CA THR A 604 10.26 21.95 0.30
C THR A 604 9.85 20.54 0.74
N LEU A 605 10.73 19.55 0.58
CA LEU A 605 10.47 18.18 1.05
C LEU A 605 10.28 18.11 2.58
N GLN A 606 11.05 18.90 3.36
CA GLN A 606 10.84 19.01 4.81
C GLN A 606 9.50 19.67 5.17
N HIS A 607 9.03 20.64 4.38
CA HIS A 607 7.71 21.25 4.59
C HIS A 607 6.59 20.24 4.34
N GLN A 608 6.63 19.54 3.21
CA GLN A 608 5.67 18.48 2.86
C GLN A 608 5.66 17.36 3.90
N HIS A 609 6.83 16.95 4.42
CA HIS A 609 6.90 15.95 5.48
C HIS A 609 6.22 16.42 6.77
N ARG A 610 6.35 17.71 7.16
CA ARG A 610 5.64 18.26 8.33
C ARG A 610 4.13 18.24 8.13
N GLU A 611 3.65 18.63 6.95
CA GLU A 611 2.22 18.61 6.61
C GLU A 611 1.66 17.18 6.65
N LEU A 612 2.31 16.23 5.98
CA LEU A 612 1.95 14.81 6.03
C LEU A 612 2.00 14.22 7.45
N THR A 613 2.93 14.69 8.29
CA THR A 613 2.98 14.29 9.71
C THR A 613 1.77 14.83 10.47
N SER A 614 1.39 16.10 10.24
CA SER A 614 0.21 16.69 10.89
C SER A 614 -1.11 16.03 10.44
N ALA A 615 -1.25 15.74 9.14
CA ALA A 615 -2.41 15.03 8.60
C ALA A 615 -2.49 13.58 9.12
N LYS A 616 -1.35 12.92 9.30
CA LYS A 616 -1.28 11.62 9.98
C LYS A 616 -1.75 11.73 11.44
N THR A 617 -1.30 12.72 12.20
CA THR A 617 -1.73 12.86 13.61
C THR A 617 -3.23 13.15 13.76
N THR A 618 -3.84 13.96 12.88
CA THR A 618 -5.29 14.19 12.92
C THR A 618 -6.07 12.92 12.57
N LEU A 619 -5.65 12.16 11.56
CA LEU A 619 -6.26 10.86 11.22
C LEU A 619 -6.10 9.82 12.35
N GLU A 620 -4.97 9.83 13.08
CA GLU A 620 -4.78 9.00 14.28
C GLU A 620 -5.66 9.45 15.46
N GLU A 621 -6.10 10.71 15.52
CA GLU A 621 -7.04 11.21 16.54
C GLU A 621 -8.49 10.89 16.15
N GLU A 622 -8.88 11.09 14.89
CA GLU A 622 -10.17 10.66 14.35
C GLU A 622 -10.39 9.15 14.53
N LEU A 623 -9.37 8.32 14.25
CA LEU A 623 -9.45 6.87 14.44
C LEU A 623 -9.67 6.48 15.92
N LYS A 624 -9.06 7.19 16.88
CA LYS A 624 -9.27 6.97 18.31
C LYS A 624 -10.70 7.33 18.72
N GLU A 625 -11.24 8.45 18.22
CA GLU A 625 -12.61 8.88 18.52
C GLU A 625 -13.66 7.94 17.88
N VAL A 626 -13.46 7.50 16.63
CA VAL A 626 -14.30 6.47 16.00
C VAL A 626 -14.26 5.16 16.79
N THR A 627 -13.08 4.76 17.29
CA THR A 627 -12.95 3.57 18.14
C THR A 627 -13.73 3.73 19.46
N ARG A 628 -13.60 4.89 20.13
CA ARG A 628 -14.32 5.22 21.36
C ARG A 628 -15.84 5.18 21.16
N LEU A 629 -16.33 5.79 20.08
CA LEU A 629 -17.75 5.78 19.71
C LEU A 629 -18.26 4.37 19.42
N LEU A 630 -17.45 3.52 18.78
CA LEU A 630 -17.80 2.13 18.48
C LEU A 630 -17.88 1.27 19.76
N GLU A 631 -17.00 1.48 20.74
CA GLU A 631 -17.09 0.86 22.06
C GLU A 631 -18.31 1.35 22.86
N GLU A 632 -18.61 2.65 22.81
CA GLU A 632 -19.82 3.21 23.41
C GLU A 632 -21.10 2.58 22.80
N LYS A 633 -21.11 2.33 21.48
CA LYS A 633 -22.21 1.61 20.80
C LYS A 633 -22.28 0.13 21.15
N ARG A 634 -21.15 -0.57 21.34
CA ARG A 634 -21.11 -1.95 21.85
C ARG A 634 -21.72 -2.06 23.25
N GLU A 635 -21.39 -1.12 24.14
CA GLU A 635 -21.91 -1.10 25.50
C GLU A 635 -23.40 -0.68 25.55
N GLN A 636 -23.86 0.23 24.66
CA GLN A 636 -25.28 0.53 24.46
C GLN A 636 -26.05 -0.72 23.96
N LEU A 637 -25.50 -1.48 23.01
CA LEU A 637 -26.10 -2.72 22.52
C LEU A 637 -26.17 -3.81 23.60
N LYS A 638 -25.11 -3.96 24.42
CA LYS A 638 -25.08 -4.90 25.54
C LYS A 638 -26.19 -4.58 26.56
N LYS A 639 -26.31 -3.31 26.98
CA LYS A 639 -27.39 -2.83 27.85
C LYS A 639 -28.79 -2.99 27.24
N SER A 640 -28.90 -2.97 25.91
CA SER A 640 -30.16 -3.30 25.22
C SER A 640 -30.51 -4.79 25.35
N LYS A 641 -29.54 -5.68 25.12
CA LYS A 641 -29.73 -7.14 25.25
C LYS A 641 -30.02 -7.56 26.70
N GLU A 642 -29.38 -6.92 27.68
CA GLU A 642 -29.69 -7.15 29.10
C GLU A 642 -31.14 -6.79 29.45
N ARG A 643 -31.70 -5.72 28.86
CA ARG A 643 -33.13 -5.37 29.02
C ARG A 643 -34.05 -6.35 28.29
N GLU A 644 -33.64 -6.79 27.09
CA GLU A 644 -34.37 -7.77 26.29
C GLU A 644 -34.54 -9.10 27.04
N THR A 645 -33.47 -9.63 27.66
CA THR A 645 -33.56 -10.87 28.45
C THR A 645 -34.39 -10.72 29.73
N VAL A 646 -34.39 -9.55 30.37
CA VAL A 646 -35.31 -9.26 31.49
C VAL A 646 -36.77 -9.32 31.03
N VAL A 647 -37.10 -8.70 29.89
CA VAL A 647 -38.46 -8.71 29.33
C VAL A 647 -38.87 -10.12 28.88
N GLU A 648 -37.97 -10.95 28.34
CA GLU A 648 -38.27 -12.36 28.05
C GLU A 648 -38.62 -13.16 29.33
N VAL A 649 -37.89 -12.93 30.44
CA VAL A 649 -38.18 -13.56 31.74
C VAL A 649 -39.52 -13.09 32.30
N GLU A 650 -39.84 -11.80 32.20
CA GLU A 650 -41.16 -11.26 32.56
C GLU A 650 -42.28 -11.90 31.72
N ILE A 651 -42.10 -12.03 30.40
CA ILE A 651 -43.06 -12.67 29.50
C ILE A 651 -43.28 -14.15 29.88
N GLU A 652 -42.23 -14.93 30.18
CA GLU A 652 -42.42 -16.34 30.55
C GLU A 652 -43.00 -16.52 31.96
N THR A 653 -42.69 -15.64 32.93
CA THR A 653 -43.39 -15.65 34.23
C THR A 653 -44.88 -15.32 34.08
N LEU A 654 -45.25 -14.34 33.26
CA LEU A 654 -46.64 -14.02 32.93
C LEU A 654 -47.35 -15.17 32.19
N ARG A 655 -46.68 -15.87 31.27
CA ARG A 655 -47.21 -17.10 30.64
C ARG A 655 -47.45 -18.20 31.66
N GLN A 656 -46.57 -18.37 32.65
CA GLN A 656 -46.76 -19.34 33.74
C GLN A 656 -47.91 -18.95 34.68
N GLU A 657 -48.08 -17.66 35.01
CA GLU A 657 -49.25 -17.14 35.72
C GLU A 657 -50.56 -17.43 34.97
N LEU A 658 -50.59 -17.17 33.66
CA LEU A 658 -51.76 -17.37 32.83
C LEU A 658 -52.14 -18.86 32.76
N LYS A 659 -51.15 -19.76 32.55
CA LYS A 659 -51.33 -21.22 32.64
C LYS A 659 -51.84 -21.68 34.03
N LYS A 660 -51.44 -21.03 35.13
CA LYS A 660 -51.96 -21.30 36.48
C LYS A 660 -53.43 -20.85 36.60
N LYS A 661 -53.76 -19.63 36.19
CA LYS A 661 -55.13 -19.08 36.22
C LYS A 661 -56.09 -19.87 35.32
N GLU A 662 -55.62 -20.33 34.16
CA GLU A 662 -56.39 -21.20 33.24
C GLU A 662 -56.69 -22.58 33.86
N LYS A 663 -55.74 -23.19 34.58
CA LYS A 663 -56.00 -24.43 35.34
C LYS A 663 -57.04 -24.20 36.44
N MET A 664 -56.92 -23.11 37.19
CA MET A 664 -57.88 -22.74 38.24
C MET A 664 -59.29 -22.51 37.68
N SER A 665 -59.43 -21.80 36.54
CA SER A 665 -60.74 -21.58 35.93
C SER A 665 -61.35 -22.86 35.34
N LYS A 666 -60.56 -23.74 34.70
CA LYS A 666 -61.01 -25.06 34.24
C LYS A 666 -61.42 -26.01 35.36
N GLU A 667 -60.95 -25.80 36.59
CA GLU A 667 -61.39 -26.56 37.75
C GLU A 667 -62.59 -25.94 38.47
N ALA A 668 -62.69 -24.62 38.50
CA ALA A 668 -63.91 -23.92 38.92
C ALA A 668 -65.10 -24.24 37.99
N LEU A 669 -64.86 -24.34 36.68
CA LEU A 669 -65.88 -24.72 35.70
C LEU A 669 -66.41 -26.13 35.97
N ARG A 670 -65.53 -27.13 36.15
CA ARG A 670 -65.94 -28.51 36.47
C ARG A 670 -66.77 -28.60 37.76
N LYS A 671 -66.44 -27.82 38.78
CA LYS A 671 -67.24 -27.75 40.03
C LYS A 671 -68.63 -27.17 39.79
N LEU A 672 -68.75 -26.13 38.96
CA LEU A 672 -70.04 -25.58 38.54
C LEU A 672 -70.84 -26.55 37.66
N GLU A 673 -70.18 -27.36 36.84
CA GLU A 673 -70.82 -28.43 36.06
C GLU A 673 -71.35 -29.56 36.97
N GLU A 674 -70.54 -30.01 37.94
CA GLU A 674 -70.94 -30.99 38.97
C GLU A 674 -72.11 -30.47 39.83
N GLU A 675 -72.07 -29.21 40.28
CA GLU A 675 -73.17 -28.57 40.99
C GLU A 675 -74.43 -28.43 40.12
N ASN A 676 -74.30 -28.11 38.84
CA ASN A 676 -75.43 -28.01 37.91
C ASN A 676 -76.11 -29.36 37.69
N GLU A 677 -75.37 -30.45 37.47
CA GLU A 677 -75.94 -31.80 37.36
C GLU A 677 -76.61 -32.26 38.67
N ASN A 678 -76.03 -31.94 39.83
CA ASN A 678 -76.65 -32.22 41.12
C ASN A 678 -77.97 -31.44 41.29
N ASN A 679 -77.99 -30.15 40.92
CA ASN A 679 -79.20 -29.31 40.93
C ASN A 679 -80.27 -29.84 39.95
N LYS A 680 -79.90 -30.29 38.74
CA LYS A 680 -80.82 -30.97 37.81
C LYS A 680 -81.40 -32.25 38.41
N ALA A 681 -80.56 -33.10 39.01
CA ALA A 681 -81.00 -34.33 39.67
C ALA A 681 -81.97 -34.05 40.84
N GLN A 682 -81.72 -32.98 41.60
CA GLN A 682 -82.63 -32.52 42.66
C GLN A 682 -83.94 -31.94 42.08
N GLY A 683 -83.88 -31.17 40.99
CA GLY A 683 -85.05 -30.68 40.26
C GLY A 683 -85.94 -31.81 39.73
N HIS A 684 -85.34 -32.85 39.13
CA HIS A 684 -86.07 -34.06 38.71
C HIS A 684 -86.74 -34.77 39.91
N ARG A 685 -86.04 -34.93 41.04
CA ARG A 685 -86.64 -35.51 42.27
C ARG A 685 -87.86 -34.71 42.73
N PHE A 686 -87.81 -33.38 42.71
CA PHE A 686 -88.97 -32.54 43.05
C PHE A 686 -90.10 -32.65 42.03
N SER A 687 -89.81 -32.73 40.72
CA SER A 687 -90.82 -32.96 39.68
C SER A 687 -91.57 -34.28 39.91
N THR A 688 -90.85 -35.39 40.09
CA THR A 688 -91.46 -36.71 40.34
C THR A 688 -92.24 -36.74 41.67
N GLN A 689 -91.79 -36.02 42.70
CA GLN A 689 -92.58 -35.86 43.93
C GLN A 689 -93.89 -35.10 43.68
N LEU A 690 -93.84 -33.99 42.92
CA LEU A 690 -94.99 -33.17 42.55
C LEU A 690 -95.99 -33.94 41.69
N GLU A 691 -95.51 -34.70 40.70
CA GLU A 691 -96.30 -35.62 39.87
C GLU A 691 -96.98 -36.69 40.73
N SER A 692 -96.27 -37.25 41.73
CA SER A 692 -96.86 -38.20 42.69
C SER A 692 -97.92 -37.56 43.60
N ALA A 693 -97.82 -36.25 43.85
CA ALA A 693 -98.79 -35.50 44.66
C ALA A 693 -100.02 -35.15 43.82
N LEU A 694 -99.83 -34.71 42.57
CA LEU A 694 -100.89 -34.46 41.59
C LEU A 694 -101.69 -35.73 41.27
N SER A 695 -101.03 -36.88 41.08
CA SER A 695 -101.74 -38.14 40.86
C SER A 695 -102.56 -38.59 42.08
N LYS A 696 -102.07 -38.35 43.30
CA LYS A 696 -102.84 -38.57 44.55
C LYS A 696 -104.00 -37.59 44.67
N GLN A 697 -103.79 -36.31 44.36
CA GLN A 697 -104.85 -35.29 44.36
C GLN A 697 -105.95 -35.63 43.35
N ASN A 698 -105.60 -36.06 42.14
CA ASN A 698 -106.56 -36.51 41.13
C ASN A 698 -107.33 -37.76 41.59
N ALA A 699 -106.68 -38.70 42.28
CA ALA A 699 -107.36 -39.85 42.88
C ALA A 699 -108.35 -39.41 43.98
N PHE A 700 -107.95 -38.55 44.91
CA PHE A 700 -108.86 -38.00 45.93
C PHE A 700 -110.00 -37.19 45.32
N GLN A 701 -109.74 -36.40 44.27
CA GLN A 701 -110.76 -35.61 43.58
C GLN A 701 -111.78 -36.52 42.87
N LYS A 702 -111.35 -37.67 42.34
CA LYS A 702 -112.25 -38.69 41.82
C LYS A 702 -113.11 -39.31 42.93
N THR A 703 -112.53 -39.67 44.07
CA THR A 703 -113.29 -40.14 45.24
C THR A 703 -114.27 -39.09 45.77
N ILE A 704 -113.89 -37.80 45.75
CA ILE A 704 -114.79 -36.69 46.11
C ILE A 704 -115.93 -36.56 45.09
N GLN A 705 -115.69 -36.79 43.80
CA GLN A 705 -116.76 -36.81 42.79
C GLN A 705 -117.72 -37.99 43.00
N GLU A 706 -117.19 -39.18 43.31
CA GLU A 706 -117.98 -40.38 43.64
C GLU A 706 -118.84 -40.14 44.90
N LEU A 707 -118.26 -39.57 45.96
CA LEU A 707 -118.98 -39.13 47.17
C LEU A 707 -119.98 -37.99 46.90
N THR A 708 -119.71 -37.10 45.95
CA THR A 708 -120.64 -36.02 45.57
C THR A 708 -121.86 -36.57 44.83
N ASN A 709 -121.66 -37.58 43.98
CA ASN A 709 -122.73 -38.30 43.30
C ASN A 709 -123.58 -39.10 44.32
N GLU A 710 -122.96 -39.71 45.32
CA GLU A 710 -123.66 -40.40 46.41
C GLU A 710 -124.39 -39.41 47.35
N VAL A 711 -123.84 -38.23 47.61
CA VAL A 711 -124.56 -37.15 48.29
C VAL A 711 -125.72 -36.61 47.42
N ALA A 712 -125.68 -36.76 46.09
CA ALA A 712 -126.78 -36.39 45.21
C ALA A 712 -127.92 -37.44 45.24
N SER A 713 -127.62 -38.73 45.18
CA SER A 713 -128.63 -39.81 45.34
C SER A 713 -129.26 -39.80 46.74
N GLN A 714 -128.47 -39.51 47.79
CA GLN A 714 -128.96 -39.29 49.14
C GLN A 714 -129.81 -38.02 49.25
N LYS A 715 -129.48 -36.93 48.54
CA LYS A 715 -130.35 -35.75 48.45
C LYS A 715 -131.66 -36.02 47.72
N GLU A 716 -131.68 -36.89 46.71
CA GLU A 716 -132.89 -37.26 45.96
C GLU A 716 -133.83 -38.12 46.82
N THR A 717 -133.28 -39.06 47.60
CA THR A 717 -134.06 -39.79 48.61
C THR A 717 -134.53 -38.87 49.74
N ILE A 718 -133.70 -37.96 50.24
CA ILE A 718 -134.10 -36.93 51.22
C ILE A 718 -135.20 -36.01 50.64
N ALA A 719 -135.17 -35.65 49.35
CA ALA A 719 -136.22 -34.86 48.71
C ALA A 719 -137.57 -35.60 48.67
N SER A 720 -137.56 -36.91 48.37
CA SER A 720 -138.79 -37.73 48.42
C SER A 720 -139.36 -37.89 49.84
N LEU A 721 -138.49 -37.89 50.86
CA LEU A 721 -138.91 -37.87 52.27
C LEU A 721 -139.35 -36.46 52.72
N GLN A 722 -138.75 -35.39 52.21
CA GLN A 722 -139.16 -34.01 52.47
C GLN A 722 -140.55 -33.71 51.89
N ALA A 723 -140.89 -34.30 50.73
CA ALA A 723 -142.25 -34.25 50.19
C ALA A 723 -143.31 -34.91 51.11
N GLN A 724 -142.89 -35.79 52.03
CA GLN A 724 -143.75 -36.33 53.10
C GLN A 724 -143.68 -35.46 54.38
N LEU A 725 -142.52 -34.88 54.69
CA LEU A 725 -142.29 -34.06 55.89
C LEU A 725 -142.99 -32.69 55.85
N GLU A 726 -143.05 -32.03 54.68
CA GLU A 726 -143.77 -30.75 54.53
C GLU A 726 -145.29 -30.89 54.83
N LYS A 727 -145.82 -32.12 54.82
CA LYS A 727 -147.20 -32.44 55.25
C LYS A 727 -147.39 -32.42 56.78
N GLY A 728 -146.30 -32.49 57.56
CA GLY A 728 -146.30 -32.35 59.02
C GLY A 728 -145.86 -30.96 59.52
N LYS A 729 -145.06 -30.25 58.72
CA LYS A 729 -144.35 -29.01 59.12
C LYS A 729 -145.26 -27.81 59.43
N GLN A 730 -146.52 -27.84 59.00
CA GLN A 730 -147.55 -26.86 59.40
C GLN A 730 -147.87 -26.84 60.92
N LYS A 731 -147.28 -27.73 61.73
CA LYS A 731 -147.47 -27.75 63.20
C LYS A 731 -146.32 -27.17 64.02
N GLU A 732 -145.20 -26.76 63.43
CA GLU A 732 -144.01 -26.31 64.19
C GLU A 732 -143.60 -24.84 63.95
N GLN A 733 -144.55 -23.99 63.57
CA GLN A 733 -144.32 -22.54 63.53
C GLN A 733 -144.42 -21.91 64.94
N GLN A 734 -143.59 -22.36 65.89
CA GLN A 734 -143.36 -21.68 67.17
C GLN A 734 -142.19 -22.29 67.98
N PHE A 735 -140.93 -21.94 67.67
CA PHE A 735 -139.87 -21.75 68.69
C PHE A 735 -138.57 -21.12 68.13
N LYS A 736 -138.06 -20.11 68.85
CA LYS A 736 -136.65 -19.63 68.94
C LYS A 736 -136.00 -18.88 67.75
N GLN A 737 -136.08 -17.56 67.86
CA GLN A 737 -135.31 -16.50 67.18
C GLN A 737 -134.12 -16.01 68.05
N THR A 738 -132.94 -15.69 67.49
CA THR A 738 -131.71 -15.04 68.09
C THR A 738 -130.63 -14.90 66.96
N MET A 739 -129.80 -13.86 66.65
CA MET A 739 -129.41 -12.50 67.14
C MET A 739 -128.20 -12.39 68.11
N VAL A 740 -127.11 -11.61 67.91
CA VAL A 740 -126.58 -10.71 66.81
C VAL A 740 -125.16 -11.22 66.39
N SER A 741 -124.03 -10.54 66.05
CA SER A 741 -123.42 -9.21 65.68
C SER A 741 -122.16 -9.52 64.82
N LYS A 742 -121.37 -8.67 64.12
CA LYS A 742 -121.01 -7.23 63.98
C LYS A 742 -119.97 -6.64 64.96
N GLU A 743 -118.66 -6.92 64.76
CA GLU A 743 -117.58 -6.32 65.59
C GLU A 743 -116.15 -6.25 64.94
N VAL A 744 -115.99 -6.03 63.61
CA VAL A 744 -114.68 -6.22 62.92
C VAL A 744 -114.23 -5.05 62.01
N TYR A 745 -114.68 -3.80 62.23
CA TYR A 745 -114.36 -2.67 61.32
C TYR A 745 -113.36 -1.63 61.87
N GLU A 746 -113.11 -1.57 63.18
CA GLU A 746 -112.40 -0.44 63.81
C GLU A 746 -110.91 -0.72 64.14
N GLU A 747 -110.40 -1.92 63.82
CA GLU A 747 -109.00 -2.31 64.07
C GLU A 747 -108.07 -2.05 62.86
N LEU A 748 -108.59 -2.02 61.62
CA LEU A 748 -107.74 -1.88 60.43
C LEU A 748 -107.14 -0.47 60.28
N SER A 749 -107.91 0.58 60.55
CA SER A 749 -107.49 1.98 60.32
C SER A 749 -106.27 2.40 61.14
N ARG A 750 -105.98 1.74 62.27
CA ARG A 750 -104.82 2.03 63.13
C ARG A 750 -103.48 1.52 62.59
N LYS A 751 -103.47 0.69 61.52
CA LYS A 751 -102.23 0.14 60.92
C LYS A 751 -101.74 0.90 59.68
N SER A 752 -102.49 1.89 59.19
CA SER A 752 -102.15 2.59 57.94
C SER A 752 -100.89 3.45 58.03
N ALA A 753 -100.66 4.12 59.16
CA ALA A 753 -99.60 5.14 59.29
C ALA A 753 -98.18 4.54 59.20
N ALA A 754 -97.93 3.39 59.83
CA ALA A 754 -96.61 2.76 59.86
C ALA A 754 -96.11 2.31 58.47
N CYS A 755 -97.03 2.02 57.54
CA CYS A 755 -96.69 1.56 56.19
C CYS A 755 -96.16 2.68 55.26
N GLN A 756 -96.31 3.96 55.66
CA GLN A 756 -95.99 5.11 54.81
C GLN A 756 -94.55 5.59 54.97
N ASP A 757 -93.99 5.53 56.18
CA ASP A 757 -92.59 5.91 56.44
C ASP A 757 -91.62 4.86 55.86
N ASP A 758 -91.93 3.57 56.02
CA ASP A 758 -91.16 2.45 55.44
C ASP A 758 -91.07 2.56 53.90
N LEU A 759 -92.18 2.93 53.25
CA LEU A 759 -92.23 3.15 51.80
C LEU A 759 -91.31 4.31 51.37
N THR A 760 -91.28 5.39 52.15
CA THR A 760 -90.44 6.56 51.88
C THR A 760 -88.95 6.21 52.03
N GLN A 761 -88.58 5.52 53.11
CA GLN A 761 -87.21 5.08 53.35
C GLN A 761 -86.73 4.03 52.32
N ALA A 762 -87.63 3.19 51.80
CA ALA A 762 -87.32 2.28 50.70
C ALA A 762 -87.02 3.03 49.38
N LEU A 763 -87.79 4.09 49.07
CA LEU A 763 -87.56 4.94 47.89
C LEU A 763 -86.26 5.75 47.97
N GLU A 764 -85.85 6.19 49.16
CA GLU A 764 -84.55 6.85 49.36
C GLU A 764 -83.38 5.89 49.13
N LYS A 765 -83.44 4.68 49.70
CA LYS A 765 -82.43 3.62 49.47
C LYS A 765 -82.35 3.23 47.98
N LEU A 766 -83.49 3.14 47.30
CA LEU A 766 -83.55 2.87 45.86
C LEU A 766 -82.89 4.00 45.05
N ASN A 767 -83.17 5.27 45.37
CA ASN A 767 -82.53 6.41 44.72
C ASN A 767 -81.02 6.47 44.98
N HIS A 768 -80.57 6.11 46.20
CA HIS A 768 -79.13 6.00 46.50
C HIS A 768 -78.47 4.93 45.63
N SER A 769 -79.03 3.72 45.59
CA SER A 769 -78.53 2.62 44.75
C SER A 769 -78.55 2.92 43.25
N ILE A 770 -79.55 3.69 42.76
CA ILE A 770 -79.57 4.20 41.38
C ILE A 770 -78.43 5.21 41.15
N SER A 771 -78.09 6.04 42.14
CA SER A 771 -76.99 7.00 42.04
C SER A 771 -75.60 6.32 42.04
N GLU A 772 -75.43 5.25 42.84
CA GLU A 772 -74.24 4.39 42.86
C GLU A 772 -74.11 3.58 41.56
N THR A 773 -75.21 2.99 41.07
CA THR A 773 -75.22 2.32 39.77
C THR A 773 -74.80 3.27 38.64
N LYS A 774 -75.24 4.54 38.71
CA LYS A 774 -74.83 5.60 37.78
C LYS A 774 -73.39 6.09 37.98
N SER A 775 -72.75 5.92 39.14
CA SER A 775 -71.31 6.21 39.30
C SER A 775 -70.46 5.03 38.82
N LEU A 776 -70.79 3.81 39.24
CA LEU A 776 -70.15 2.57 38.78
C LEU A 776 -70.21 2.41 37.26
N HIS A 777 -71.33 2.74 36.61
CA HIS A 777 -71.45 2.70 35.16
C HIS A 777 -70.52 3.72 34.46
N ARG A 778 -70.30 4.92 35.04
CA ARG A 778 -69.32 5.90 34.52
C ARG A 778 -67.88 5.42 34.73
N SER A 779 -67.57 4.84 35.89
CA SER A 779 -66.25 4.26 36.16
C SER A 779 -65.96 3.05 35.26
N LEU A 780 -66.96 2.23 34.96
CA LEU A 780 -66.85 1.13 34.00
C LEU A 780 -66.61 1.65 32.58
N MET A 781 -67.33 2.70 32.15
CA MET A 781 -67.09 3.34 30.85
C MET A 781 -65.65 3.86 30.75
N GLN A 782 -65.17 4.60 31.75
CA GLN A 782 -63.79 5.10 31.78
C GLN A 782 -62.73 3.98 31.80
N ALA A 783 -63.01 2.84 32.44
CA ALA A 783 -62.15 1.67 32.39
C ALA A 783 -62.16 1.02 30.99
N GLN A 784 -63.31 1.01 30.30
CA GLN A 784 -63.47 0.52 28.95
C GLN A 784 -62.73 1.41 27.93
N ASP A 785 -62.88 2.73 28.04
CA ASP A 785 -62.18 3.71 27.18
C ASP A 785 -60.66 3.60 27.35
N ARG A 786 -60.19 3.48 28.60
CA ARG A 786 -58.77 3.30 28.92
C ARG A 786 -58.23 1.94 28.46
N LYS A 787 -59.07 0.90 28.42
CA LYS A 787 -58.72 -0.39 27.82
C LYS A 787 -58.50 -0.24 26.31
N VAL A 788 -59.40 0.45 25.60
CA VAL A 788 -59.28 0.68 24.15
C VAL A 788 -57.99 1.47 23.83
N GLN A 789 -57.68 2.51 24.60
CA GLN A 789 -56.42 3.27 24.46
C GLN A 789 -55.18 2.37 24.59
N LEU A 790 -55.17 1.44 25.55
CA LEU A 790 -54.06 0.48 25.72
C LEU A 790 -54.01 -0.56 24.59
N GLU A 791 -55.15 -0.99 24.04
CA GLU A 791 -55.20 -1.87 22.86
C GLU A 791 -54.68 -1.15 21.60
N GLU A 792 -54.97 0.14 21.44
CA GLU A 792 -54.41 1.00 20.37
C GLU A 792 -52.89 1.21 20.53
N GLU A 793 -52.40 1.46 21.76
CA GLU A 793 -50.97 1.56 22.03
C GLU A 793 -50.24 0.24 21.73
N ILE A 794 -50.78 -0.91 22.16
CA ILE A 794 -50.21 -2.24 21.87
C ILE A 794 -50.13 -2.48 20.35
N MET A 795 -51.19 -2.16 19.60
CA MET A 795 -51.18 -2.24 18.13
C MET A 795 -50.10 -1.34 17.51
N ALA A 796 -49.89 -0.13 18.03
CA ALA A 796 -48.84 0.77 17.57
C ALA A 796 -47.42 0.26 17.90
N TYR A 797 -47.22 -0.39 19.06
CA TYR A 797 -45.95 -1.05 19.38
C TYR A 797 -45.70 -2.29 18.51
N GLU A 798 -46.73 -3.10 18.24
CA GLU A 798 -46.63 -4.21 17.30
C GLU A 798 -46.24 -3.74 15.89
N GLU A 799 -46.82 -2.65 15.38
CA GLU A 799 -46.43 -2.07 14.10
C GLU A 799 -44.97 -1.61 14.06
N ARG A 800 -44.50 -0.94 15.12
CA ARG A 800 -43.08 -0.54 15.24
C ARG A 800 -42.18 -1.77 15.23
N MET A 801 -42.52 -2.80 15.99
CA MET A 801 -41.76 -4.05 16.05
C MET A 801 -41.77 -4.81 14.72
N LYS A 802 -42.87 -4.79 13.96
CA LYS A 802 -42.97 -5.35 12.60
C LYS A 802 -42.08 -4.59 11.61
N LYS A 803 -42.04 -3.25 11.68
CA LYS A 803 -41.16 -2.40 10.85
C LYS A 803 -39.68 -2.64 11.16
N LEU A 804 -39.30 -2.67 12.44
CA LEU A 804 -37.93 -2.91 12.89
C LEU A 804 -37.45 -4.33 12.49
N ASN A 805 -38.31 -5.35 12.57
CA ASN A 805 -38.00 -6.69 12.05
C ASN A 805 -37.86 -6.75 10.52
N MET A 806 -38.56 -5.90 9.75
CA MET A 806 -38.33 -5.79 8.31
C MET A 806 -36.98 -5.12 8.00
N GLU A 807 -36.55 -4.14 8.80
CA GLU A 807 -35.24 -3.49 8.66
C GLU A 807 -34.09 -4.42 9.05
N LEU A 808 -34.24 -5.19 10.15
CA LEU A 808 -33.31 -6.24 10.53
C LEU A 808 -33.12 -7.27 9.40
N LYS A 809 -34.21 -7.71 8.77
CA LYS A 809 -34.14 -8.65 7.63
C LYS A 809 -33.48 -8.05 6.38
N LYS A 810 -33.63 -6.75 6.13
CA LYS A 810 -32.88 -6.06 5.04
C LYS A 810 -31.40 -6.02 5.35
N LEU A 811 -31.02 -5.69 6.59
CA LEU A 811 -29.61 -5.68 7.04
C LEU A 811 -28.98 -7.08 6.97
N GLN A 812 -29.73 -8.14 7.31
CA GLN A 812 -29.28 -9.52 7.11
C GLN A 812 -29.12 -9.87 5.62
N GLY A 813 -30.00 -9.39 4.75
CA GLY A 813 -29.85 -9.52 3.29
C GLY A 813 -28.58 -8.84 2.77
N PHE A 814 -28.38 -7.56 3.09
CA PHE A 814 -27.17 -6.82 2.71
C PHE A 814 -25.88 -7.45 3.26
N HIS A 815 -25.92 -8.02 4.47
CA HIS A 815 -24.78 -8.76 5.04
C HIS A 815 -24.47 -10.01 4.22
N GLN A 816 -25.47 -10.80 3.81
CA GLN A 816 -25.29 -11.99 2.97
C GLN A 816 -24.83 -11.63 1.55
N GLU A 817 -25.36 -10.56 0.96
CA GLU A 817 -24.90 -10.03 -0.33
C GLU A 817 -23.42 -9.59 -0.24
N SER A 818 -23.03 -8.94 0.85
CA SER A 818 -21.64 -8.55 1.10
C SER A 818 -20.70 -9.74 1.36
N GLU A 819 -21.14 -10.78 2.07
CA GLU A 819 -20.35 -12.02 2.24
C GLU A 819 -20.14 -12.74 0.90
N ILE A 820 -21.15 -12.78 0.03
CA ILE A 820 -21.05 -13.33 -1.33
C ILE A 820 -20.09 -12.50 -2.19
N GLU A 821 -20.12 -11.17 -2.07
CA GLU A 821 -19.20 -10.27 -2.79
C GLU A 821 -17.75 -10.43 -2.31
N VAL A 822 -17.52 -10.51 -0.99
CA VAL A 822 -16.19 -10.79 -0.42
C VAL A 822 -15.66 -12.13 -0.91
N HIS A 823 -16.45 -13.20 -0.88
CA HIS A 823 -16.03 -14.50 -1.42
C HIS A 823 -15.77 -14.50 -2.93
N ALA A 824 -16.45 -13.64 -3.69
CA ALA A 824 -16.14 -13.43 -5.11
C ALA A 824 -14.80 -12.68 -5.30
N PHE A 825 -14.45 -11.73 -4.43
CA PHE A 825 -13.14 -11.08 -4.43
C PHE A 825 -12.01 -12.03 -3.96
N ASP A 826 -12.22 -12.82 -2.90
CA ASP A 826 -11.28 -13.84 -2.42
C ASP A 826 -10.93 -14.82 -3.55
N LYS A 827 -11.96 -15.35 -4.23
CA LYS A 827 -11.77 -16.25 -5.36
C LYS A 827 -11.03 -15.58 -6.52
N LYS A 828 -11.31 -14.30 -6.80
CA LYS A 828 -10.61 -13.54 -7.84
C LYS A 828 -9.14 -13.28 -7.48
N LEU A 829 -8.83 -13.06 -6.21
CA LEU A 829 -7.46 -12.97 -5.69
C LEU A 829 -6.74 -14.33 -5.82
N GLU A 830 -7.41 -15.44 -5.50
CA GLU A 830 -6.89 -16.80 -5.72
C GLU A 830 -6.63 -17.07 -7.22
N GLU A 831 -7.56 -16.71 -8.11
CA GLU A 831 -7.41 -16.85 -9.57
C GLU A 831 -6.25 -15.99 -10.12
N MET A 832 -6.03 -14.78 -9.58
CA MET A 832 -4.88 -13.94 -9.96
C MET A 832 -3.56 -14.48 -9.38
N SER A 833 -3.55 -14.96 -8.14
CA SER A 833 -2.38 -15.58 -7.51
C SER A 833 -1.93 -16.84 -8.27
N ASN A 834 -2.88 -17.69 -8.66
CA ASN A 834 -2.63 -18.86 -9.52
C ASN A 834 -2.09 -18.48 -10.91
N GLN A 835 -2.51 -17.33 -11.48
CA GLN A 835 -1.92 -16.81 -12.72
C GLN A 835 -0.49 -16.33 -12.50
N VAL A 836 -0.19 -15.57 -11.44
CA VAL A 836 1.17 -15.12 -11.11
C VAL A 836 2.11 -16.31 -10.93
N LEU A 837 1.68 -17.35 -10.22
CA LEU A 837 2.46 -18.59 -10.06
C LEU A 837 2.72 -19.32 -11.39
N GLN A 838 1.75 -19.30 -12.32
CA GLN A 838 1.95 -19.82 -13.68
C GLN A 838 2.94 -18.98 -14.49
N TRP A 839 2.88 -17.65 -14.41
CA TRP A 839 3.85 -16.75 -15.05
C TRP A 839 5.26 -16.91 -14.48
N GLN A 840 5.41 -17.02 -13.16
CA GLN A 840 6.70 -17.27 -12.50
C GLN A 840 7.29 -18.62 -12.94
N LYS A 841 6.47 -19.68 -13.01
CA LYS A 841 6.88 -21.00 -13.49
C LYS A 841 7.26 -20.99 -14.97
N GLN A 842 6.51 -20.27 -15.81
CA GLN A 842 6.83 -20.08 -17.22
C GLN A 842 8.16 -19.33 -17.39
N HIS A 843 8.37 -18.24 -16.64
CA HIS A 843 9.62 -17.49 -16.66
C HIS A 843 10.83 -18.36 -16.24
N GLN A 844 10.66 -19.24 -15.25
CA GLN A 844 11.71 -20.18 -14.86
C GLN A 844 12.02 -21.22 -15.95
N CYS A 845 11.01 -21.68 -16.71
CA CYS A 845 11.22 -22.53 -17.88
C CYS A 845 11.93 -21.78 -19.02
N ASP A 846 11.55 -20.53 -19.29
CA ASP A 846 12.16 -19.69 -20.32
C ASP A 846 13.62 -19.34 -19.99
N LEU A 847 13.95 -19.08 -18.71
CA LEU A 847 15.33 -18.91 -18.25
C LEU A 847 16.17 -20.16 -18.48
N LYS A 848 15.65 -21.36 -18.20
CA LYS A 848 16.33 -22.64 -18.46
C LYS A 848 16.54 -22.86 -19.97
N MET A 849 15.57 -22.49 -20.80
CA MET A 849 15.65 -22.56 -22.26
C MET A 849 16.63 -21.54 -22.86
N LEU A 850 16.76 -20.36 -22.25
CA LEU A 850 17.78 -19.36 -22.61
C LEU A 850 19.18 -19.82 -22.21
N ALA A 851 19.37 -20.36 -21.00
CA ALA A 851 20.66 -20.90 -20.56
C ALA A 851 21.16 -22.03 -21.48
N ALA A 852 20.27 -22.95 -21.88
CA ALA A 852 20.60 -24.01 -22.85
C ALA A 852 20.99 -23.47 -24.24
N LYS A 853 20.44 -22.32 -24.66
CA LYS A 853 20.85 -21.63 -25.90
C LYS A 853 22.17 -20.88 -25.76
N GLU A 854 22.46 -20.30 -24.60
CA GLU A 854 23.76 -19.69 -24.31
C GLU A 854 24.87 -20.75 -24.28
N GLU A 855 24.57 -21.96 -23.81
CA GLU A 855 25.48 -23.11 -23.87
C GLU A 855 25.72 -23.58 -25.31
N GLN A 856 24.68 -23.71 -26.14
CA GLN A 856 24.81 -24.00 -27.58
C GLN A 856 25.56 -22.91 -28.34
N LEU A 857 25.33 -21.63 -28.02
CA LEU A 857 26.07 -20.52 -28.60
C LEU A 857 27.55 -20.57 -28.19
N ARG A 858 27.86 -20.98 -26.94
CA ARG A 858 29.23 -21.17 -26.50
C ARG A 858 29.92 -22.32 -27.25
N SER A 859 29.27 -23.47 -27.41
CA SER A 859 29.85 -24.58 -28.18
C SER A 859 30.10 -24.20 -29.64
N PHE A 860 29.16 -23.50 -30.30
CA PHE A 860 29.40 -22.96 -31.65
C PHE A 860 30.53 -21.91 -31.68
N GLN A 861 30.72 -21.13 -30.62
CA GLN A 861 31.79 -20.14 -30.52
C GLN A 861 33.16 -20.80 -30.29
N GLU A 862 33.22 -21.87 -29.49
CA GLU A 862 34.40 -22.73 -29.27
C GLU A 862 34.76 -23.52 -30.53
N GLU A 863 33.78 -24.04 -31.27
CA GLU A 863 33.96 -24.60 -32.61
C GLU A 863 34.52 -23.55 -33.58
N MET A 864 34.01 -22.31 -33.54
CA MET A 864 34.50 -21.20 -34.37
C MET A 864 35.93 -20.78 -34.05
N THR A 865 36.34 -20.79 -32.78
CA THR A 865 37.76 -20.54 -32.41
C THR A 865 38.63 -21.71 -32.83
N THR A 866 38.18 -22.95 -32.63
CA THR A 866 38.90 -24.16 -33.07
C THR A 866 39.10 -24.18 -34.59
N LEU A 867 38.07 -23.79 -35.37
CA LEU A 867 38.19 -23.68 -36.83
C LEU A 867 39.19 -22.61 -37.26
N LYS A 868 39.23 -21.47 -36.56
CA LYS A 868 40.20 -20.39 -36.81
C LYS A 868 41.62 -20.81 -36.44
N GLU A 869 41.80 -21.52 -35.33
CA GLU A 869 43.12 -22.04 -34.94
C GLU A 869 43.62 -23.09 -35.93
N ASN A 870 42.75 -23.98 -36.43
CA ASN A 870 43.10 -24.92 -37.49
C ASN A 870 43.48 -24.21 -38.81
N LEU A 871 42.74 -23.17 -39.22
CA LEU A 871 43.09 -22.36 -40.40
C LEU A 871 44.41 -21.58 -40.22
N LEU A 872 44.64 -21.03 -39.02
CA LEU A 872 45.89 -20.37 -38.66
C LEU A 872 47.08 -21.34 -38.51
N ALA A 873 46.83 -22.63 -38.26
CA ALA A 873 47.85 -23.68 -38.33
C ALA A 873 48.20 -24.05 -39.77
N ASP A 874 47.21 -24.08 -40.67
CA ASP A 874 47.41 -24.26 -42.13
C ASP A 874 48.24 -23.11 -42.73
N GLU A 875 48.09 -21.87 -42.23
CA GLU A 875 48.94 -20.72 -42.59
C GLU A 875 50.37 -20.77 -42.00
N LYS A 876 50.70 -21.73 -41.13
CA LYS A 876 51.99 -21.78 -40.40
C LYS A 876 53.06 -22.69 -40.99
N ASP A 877 52.77 -23.46 -42.03
CA ASP A 877 53.70 -24.45 -42.60
C ASP A 877 54.31 -23.97 -43.95
N PRO A 878 55.58 -23.51 -44.01
CA PRO A 878 56.12 -22.87 -45.20
C PRO A 878 56.72 -23.85 -46.20
N CYS A 879 56.22 -23.79 -47.44
CA CYS A 879 56.85 -24.27 -48.69
C CYS A 879 57.00 -25.78 -48.90
N CYS A 880 56.11 -26.33 -49.74
CA CYS A 880 56.57 -27.18 -50.85
C CYS A 880 55.67 -27.01 -52.09
N LEU A 881 56.23 -26.51 -53.20
CA LEU A 881 55.65 -26.68 -54.54
C LEU A 881 55.95 -28.10 -55.04
N PRO A 882 54.97 -28.78 -55.66
CA PRO A 882 55.29 -29.65 -56.80
C PRO A 882 54.65 -29.16 -58.11
N GLN A 883 55.47 -29.11 -59.15
CA GLN A 883 55.08 -28.65 -60.49
C GLN A 883 54.39 -29.76 -61.30
N ARG A 884 53.07 -29.64 -61.49
CA ARG A 884 52.26 -30.13 -62.63
C ARG A 884 52.72 -31.43 -63.32
N SER A 885 52.06 -32.55 -63.02
CA SER A 885 51.95 -33.68 -63.94
C SER A 885 50.57 -34.35 -63.87
N VAL A 886 50.25 -35.22 -64.83
CA VAL A 886 48.89 -35.76 -65.07
C VAL A 886 48.79 -37.20 -64.58
N LEU A 887 47.74 -37.52 -63.81
CA LEU A 887 46.95 -38.74 -64.00
C LEU A 887 45.55 -38.59 -63.40
N LYS A 888 44.57 -39.33 -63.93
CA LYS A 888 43.24 -39.46 -63.33
C LYS A 888 43.28 -40.53 -62.24
N ASP A 889 42.86 -40.18 -61.02
CA ASP A 889 42.46 -41.17 -60.01
C ASP A 889 40.95 -41.04 -59.73
N PRO A 890 40.11 -41.99 -60.18
CA PRO A 890 38.68 -41.97 -59.90
C PRO A 890 38.33 -42.08 -58.42
N CYS A 891 39.22 -42.62 -57.58
CA CYS A 891 38.94 -42.90 -56.17
C CYS A 891 38.87 -41.63 -55.30
N ARG A 892 39.60 -40.56 -55.64
CA ARG A 892 39.54 -39.28 -54.92
C ARG A 892 38.18 -38.61 -55.10
N MET A 893 37.70 -38.54 -56.35
CA MET A 893 36.36 -38.03 -56.69
C MET A 893 35.24 -38.86 -56.05
N HIS A 894 35.43 -40.18 -55.86
CA HIS A 894 34.45 -40.99 -55.13
C HIS A 894 34.40 -40.61 -53.65
N ARG A 895 35.54 -40.54 -52.95
CA ARG A 895 35.55 -40.06 -51.54
C ARG A 895 34.98 -38.65 -51.38
N GLU A 896 35.27 -37.74 -52.31
CA GLU A 896 34.75 -36.38 -52.30
C GLU A 896 33.22 -36.37 -52.53
N ASN A 897 32.71 -37.17 -53.47
CA ASN A 897 31.27 -37.38 -53.66
C ASN A 897 30.60 -38.07 -52.46
N ASP A 898 31.22 -39.09 -51.86
CA ASP A 898 30.69 -39.81 -50.69
C ASP A 898 30.62 -38.88 -49.48
N GLN A 899 31.60 -37.99 -49.30
CA GLN A 899 31.57 -36.94 -48.27
C GLN A 899 30.49 -35.90 -48.57
N ILE A 900 30.33 -35.45 -49.82
CA ILE A 900 29.25 -34.54 -50.22
C ILE A 900 27.88 -35.18 -49.98
N MET A 901 27.70 -36.46 -50.31
CA MET A 901 26.48 -37.22 -50.04
C MET A 901 26.24 -37.36 -48.54
N THR A 902 27.27 -37.66 -47.74
CA THR A 902 27.15 -37.73 -46.27
C THR A 902 26.75 -36.38 -45.67
N ASN A 903 27.35 -35.29 -46.14
CA ASN A 903 27.02 -33.93 -45.71
C ASN A 903 25.60 -33.53 -46.16
N MET A 904 25.18 -33.90 -47.37
CA MET A 904 23.83 -33.63 -47.88
C MET A 904 22.76 -34.46 -47.18
N GLU A 905 23.05 -35.72 -46.85
CA GLU A 905 22.22 -36.54 -45.97
C GLU A 905 22.12 -35.96 -44.56
N GLN A 906 23.23 -35.46 -44.00
CA GLN A 906 23.21 -34.84 -42.68
C GLN A 906 22.40 -33.54 -42.69
N TRP A 907 22.60 -32.67 -43.68
CA TRP A 907 21.76 -31.47 -43.87
C TRP A 907 20.28 -31.84 -44.05
N ALA A 908 19.95 -32.90 -44.78
CA ALA A 908 18.58 -33.40 -44.91
C ALA A 908 18.01 -33.95 -43.59
N LYS A 909 18.83 -34.61 -42.75
CA LYS A 909 18.44 -35.06 -41.40
C LYS A 909 18.22 -33.87 -40.46
N GLU A 910 19.09 -32.88 -40.48
CA GLU A 910 18.99 -31.63 -39.72
C GLU A 910 17.76 -30.81 -40.14
N GLN A 911 17.52 -30.65 -41.45
CA GLN A 911 16.30 -30.02 -41.98
C GLN A 911 15.04 -30.79 -41.58
N LYS A 912 15.07 -32.13 -41.59
CA LYS A 912 13.93 -32.94 -41.11
C LYS A 912 13.67 -32.66 -39.63
N VAL A 913 14.70 -32.67 -38.78
CA VAL A 913 14.56 -32.39 -37.34
C VAL A 913 14.09 -30.96 -37.08
N ALA A 914 14.61 -29.96 -37.81
CA ALA A 914 14.17 -28.57 -37.69
C ALA A 914 12.69 -28.39 -38.08
N ASN A 915 12.25 -29.01 -39.18
CA ASN A 915 10.85 -29.00 -39.60
C ASN A 915 9.95 -29.79 -38.64
N GLU A 916 10.44 -30.88 -38.03
CA GLU A 916 9.70 -31.64 -37.02
C GLU A 916 9.55 -30.88 -35.70
N GLN A 917 10.59 -30.15 -35.26
CA GLN A 917 10.51 -29.20 -34.14
C GLN A 917 9.55 -28.04 -34.44
N LEU A 918 9.55 -27.49 -35.66
CA LEU A 918 8.60 -26.45 -36.08
C LEU A 918 7.17 -27.00 -36.10
N GLY A 919 6.97 -28.21 -36.61
CA GLY A 919 5.69 -28.91 -36.61
C GLY A 919 5.18 -29.23 -35.20
N ASN A 920 6.07 -29.54 -34.26
CA ASN A 920 5.71 -29.69 -32.83
C ASN A 920 5.24 -28.36 -32.24
N LYS A 921 6.01 -27.28 -32.40
CA LYS A 921 5.62 -25.94 -31.94
C LYS A 921 4.29 -25.48 -32.54
N LEU A 922 4.04 -25.77 -33.82
CA LEU A 922 2.78 -25.47 -34.48
C LEU A 922 1.61 -26.29 -33.91
N ARG A 923 1.81 -27.59 -33.63
CA ARG A 923 0.82 -28.44 -32.94
C ARG A 923 0.53 -27.95 -31.52
N GLU A 924 1.53 -27.49 -30.78
CA GLU A 924 1.38 -26.90 -29.46
C GLU A 924 0.59 -25.58 -29.53
N GLN A 925 0.95 -24.67 -30.45
CA GLN A 925 0.20 -23.43 -30.68
C GLN A 925 -1.26 -23.70 -31.06
N VAL A 926 -1.54 -24.66 -31.95
CA VAL A 926 -2.92 -25.08 -32.27
C VAL A 926 -3.65 -25.63 -31.04
N LYS A 927 -2.97 -26.36 -30.16
CA LYS A 927 -3.54 -26.85 -28.89
C LYS A 927 -3.84 -25.72 -27.90
N TYR A 928 -2.98 -24.70 -27.81
CA TYR A 928 -3.25 -23.49 -27.02
C TYR A 928 -4.42 -22.67 -27.60
N ILE A 929 -4.47 -22.49 -28.93
CA ILE A 929 -5.58 -21.81 -29.62
C ILE A 929 -6.91 -22.56 -29.39
N ALA A 930 -6.91 -23.89 -29.45
CA ALA A 930 -8.09 -24.70 -29.14
C ALA A 930 -8.54 -24.52 -27.68
N LYS A 931 -7.62 -24.51 -26.71
CA LYS A 931 -7.93 -24.25 -25.29
C LYS A 931 -8.53 -22.86 -25.09
N LEU A 932 -7.89 -21.82 -25.61
CA LEU A 932 -8.35 -20.43 -25.54
C LEU A 932 -9.71 -20.22 -26.24
N THR A 933 -9.95 -20.95 -27.34
CA THR A 933 -11.24 -20.92 -28.05
C THR A 933 -12.34 -21.51 -27.18
N GLY A 934 -12.12 -22.68 -26.56
CA GLY A 934 -13.05 -23.30 -25.63
C GLY A 934 -13.30 -22.48 -24.37
N GLU A 935 -12.28 -21.80 -23.84
CA GLU A 935 -12.42 -20.87 -22.71
C GLU A 935 -13.24 -19.64 -23.09
N LYS A 936 -13.00 -19.06 -24.27
CA LYS A 936 -13.79 -17.97 -24.85
C LYS A 936 -15.24 -18.38 -25.12
N ASP A 937 -15.48 -19.61 -25.60
CA ASP A 937 -16.84 -20.14 -25.81
C ASP A 937 -17.55 -20.43 -24.48
N HIS A 938 -16.83 -20.91 -23.45
CA HIS A 938 -17.37 -21.06 -22.10
C HIS A 938 -17.77 -19.71 -21.48
N LEU A 939 -16.90 -18.71 -21.56
CA LEU A 939 -17.18 -17.35 -21.09
C LEU A 939 -18.36 -16.71 -21.86
N HIS A 940 -18.48 -16.97 -23.16
CA HIS A 940 -19.65 -16.53 -23.93
C HIS A 940 -20.94 -17.19 -23.44
N ASN A 941 -20.93 -18.50 -23.16
CA ASN A 941 -22.09 -19.20 -22.59
C ASN A 941 -22.46 -18.68 -21.20
N VAL A 942 -21.49 -18.39 -20.33
CA VAL A 942 -21.73 -17.76 -19.01
C VAL A 942 -22.33 -16.35 -19.17
N MET A 943 -21.80 -15.54 -20.09
CA MET A 943 -22.35 -14.22 -20.41
C MET A 943 -23.80 -14.30 -20.90
N VAL A 944 -24.13 -15.25 -21.79
CA VAL A 944 -25.50 -15.48 -22.27
C VAL A 944 -26.42 -15.93 -21.12
N HIS A 945 -25.94 -16.79 -20.21
CA HIS A 945 -26.69 -17.19 -19.03
C HIS A 945 -27.01 -16.00 -18.11
N LEU A 946 -26.00 -15.16 -17.81
CA LEU A 946 -26.16 -13.96 -17.01
C LEU A 946 -27.08 -12.93 -17.69
N GLN A 947 -27.08 -12.82 -19.03
CA GLN A 947 -28.02 -11.97 -19.77
C GLN A 947 -29.47 -12.50 -19.68
N GLN A 948 -29.67 -13.82 -19.76
CA GLN A 948 -30.98 -14.43 -19.56
C GLN A 948 -31.50 -14.25 -18.13
N GLU A 949 -30.61 -14.39 -17.13
CA GLU A 949 -30.95 -14.17 -15.72
C GLU A 949 -31.26 -12.69 -15.43
N ASN A 950 -30.47 -11.75 -15.94
CA ASN A 950 -30.78 -10.32 -15.86
C ASN A 950 -32.13 -9.98 -16.53
N LYS A 951 -32.44 -10.60 -17.68
CA LYS A 951 -33.75 -10.43 -18.33
C LYS A 951 -34.89 -10.97 -17.47
N LYS A 952 -34.72 -12.15 -16.84
CA LYS A 952 -35.67 -12.75 -15.91
C LYS A 952 -35.89 -11.86 -14.67
N LEU A 953 -34.80 -11.37 -14.06
CA LEU A 953 -34.86 -10.47 -12.91
C LEU A 953 -35.53 -9.13 -13.28
N LYS A 954 -35.26 -8.58 -14.47
CA LYS A 954 -35.97 -7.39 -14.98
C LYS A 954 -37.48 -7.65 -15.07
N THR A 955 -37.91 -8.77 -15.67
CA THR A 955 -39.33 -9.13 -15.71
C THR A 955 -39.94 -9.38 -14.33
N GLU A 956 -39.19 -9.95 -13.38
CA GLU A 956 -39.66 -10.15 -12.01
C GLU A 956 -39.79 -8.83 -11.24
N ILE A 957 -38.91 -7.86 -11.49
CA ILE A 957 -38.99 -6.49 -10.95
C ILE A 957 -40.18 -5.74 -11.56
N GLU A 958 -40.44 -5.90 -12.87
CA GLU A 958 -41.60 -5.33 -13.55
C GLU A 958 -42.92 -5.94 -13.06
N GLU A 959 -42.97 -7.26 -12.86
CA GLU A 959 -44.08 -7.93 -12.17
C GLU A 959 -44.25 -7.43 -10.73
N LYS A 960 -43.17 -7.29 -9.95
CA LYS A 960 -43.23 -6.77 -8.56
C LYS A 960 -43.73 -5.33 -8.53
N LYS A 961 -43.34 -4.49 -9.50
CA LYS A 961 -43.91 -3.14 -9.70
C LYS A 961 -45.42 -3.22 -9.97
N LEU A 962 -45.84 -3.97 -11.00
CA LEU A 962 -47.25 -4.15 -11.35
C LEU A 962 -48.10 -4.70 -10.18
N ARG A 963 -47.58 -5.66 -9.41
CA ARG A 963 -48.22 -6.19 -8.20
C ARG A 963 -48.34 -5.14 -7.09
N SER A 964 -47.32 -4.30 -6.89
CA SER A 964 -47.36 -3.18 -5.92
C SER A 964 -48.34 -2.07 -6.34
N GLU A 965 -48.50 -1.85 -7.65
CA GLU A 965 -49.41 -0.88 -8.24
C GLU A 965 -50.86 -1.37 -8.17
N HIS A 966 -51.10 -2.67 -8.41
CA HIS A 966 -52.37 -3.32 -8.09
C HIS A 966 -52.72 -3.24 -6.60
N GLN A 967 -51.75 -3.43 -5.69
CA GLN A 967 -51.98 -3.23 -4.25
C GLN A 967 -52.39 -1.79 -3.92
N ARG A 968 -51.81 -0.78 -4.57
CA ARG A 968 -52.25 0.63 -4.42
C ARG A 968 -53.66 0.89 -4.94
N LEU A 969 -54.12 0.16 -5.96
CA LEU A 969 -55.49 0.26 -6.48
C LEU A 969 -56.50 -0.48 -5.58
N CYS A 970 -56.19 -1.71 -5.14
CA CYS A 970 -57.05 -2.47 -4.22
C CYS A 970 -57.21 -1.78 -2.85
N ALA A 971 -56.19 -1.05 -2.38
CA ALA A 971 -56.25 -0.29 -1.12
C ALA A 971 -57.28 0.86 -1.08
N LYS A 972 -57.93 1.20 -2.21
CA LYS A 972 -59.00 2.21 -2.28
C LYS A 972 -60.43 1.65 -2.32
N ALA A 973 -60.61 0.34 -2.32
CA ALA A 973 -61.91 -0.29 -2.59
C ALA A 973 -62.26 -1.44 -1.63
N LEU A 974 -62.24 -1.21 -0.31
CA LEU A 974 -62.95 -2.04 0.68
C LEU A 974 -63.08 -1.30 2.03
N ASN A 975 -64.21 -0.61 2.23
CA ASN A 975 -64.62 -0.11 3.55
C ASN A 975 -65.75 -1.04 4.07
N PRO A 976 -65.76 -1.51 5.33
CA PRO A 976 -66.58 -2.66 5.70
C PRO A 976 -68.08 -2.36 5.79
N CYS A 977 -68.90 -3.17 5.13
CA CYS A 977 -70.34 -3.18 5.35
C CYS A 977 -70.67 -3.86 6.69
N LYS A 978 -71.50 -3.23 7.52
CA LYS A 978 -72.14 -3.87 8.68
C LYS A 978 -73.66 -3.91 8.47
N THR A 979 -74.22 -5.11 8.53
CA THR A 979 -75.63 -5.35 8.86
C THR A 979 -75.88 -4.83 10.30
N GLU A 980 -77.03 -4.26 10.67
CA GLU A 980 -78.39 -4.82 10.80
C GLU A 980 -79.35 -3.67 11.24
N PRO A 981 -80.69 -3.83 11.44
CA PRO A 981 -81.72 -4.21 10.46
C PRO A 981 -82.98 -3.28 10.44
N THR A 982 -83.94 -3.62 9.58
CA THR A 982 -85.41 -3.38 9.68
C THR A 982 -86.06 -2.07 9.16
N HIS A 983 -87.21 -2.27 8.50
CA HIS A 983 -88.38 -1.38 8.28
C HIS A 983 -88.41 -0.25 7.21
N ARG A 984 -89.34 -0.46 6.25
CA ARG A 984 -90.30 0.47 5.62
C ARG A 984 -89.83 1.61 4.67
N LYS A 985 -90.07 1.34 3.37
CA LYS A 985 -90.95 2.11 2.43
C LYS A 985 -90.73 3.62 2.13
N MET A 986 -90.61 3.88 0.82
CA MET A 986 -91.18 4.99 0.01
C MET A 986 -90.44 6.34 -0.16
N TYR A 987 -90.10 6.61 -1.44
CA TYR A 987 -90.32 7.82 -2.26
C TYR A 987 -90.06 9.27 -1.75
N GLY A 988 -89.46 10.08 -2.65
CA GLY A 988 -89.25 11.54 -2.55
C GLY A 988 -87.75 11.88 -2.61
N ALA A 989 -87.14 12.51 -3.63
CA ALA A 989 -87.56 13.41 -4.73
C ALA A 989 -87.75 14.90 -4.34
N LEU A 990 -87.38 15.80 -5.27
CA LEU A 990 -87.09 17.26 -5.11
C LEU A 990 -85.74 17.49 -4.39
N ASP A 991 -84.65 17.99 -5.00
CA ASP A 991 -84.43 19.05 -6.02
C ASP A 991 -84.84 20.46 -5.56
N TRP A 992 -83.85 21.36 -5.44
CA TRP A 992 -83.94 22.79 -5.79
C TRP A 992 -82.53 23.38 -6.00
N ARG A 993 -82.46 24.47 -6.77
CA ARG A 993 -81.25 24.99 -7.45
C ARG A 993 -81.17 26.51 -7.28
N GLY A 994 -80.00 27.10 -6.97
CA GLY A 994 -79.90 28.57 -6.85
C GLY A 994 -78.52 29.21 -6.63
N ALA A 995 -78.04 29.89 -7.68
CA ALA A 995 -77.28 31.16 -7.67
C ALA A 995 -76.02 31.37 -6.76
N THR A 996 -74.86 31.05 -7.31
CA THR A 996 -73.79 32.01 -7.70
C THR A 996 -73.70 33.40 -7.03
N GLN A 997 -72.53 33.74 -6.45
CA GLN A 997 -71.83 35.02 -6.71
C GLN A 997 -70.33 34.99 -6.32
N ARG A 998 -69.53 35.96 -6.82
CA ARG A 998 -68.09 36.16 -6.54
C ARG A 998 -67.90 37.38 -5.64
N MET A 999 -66.85 37.41 -4.81
CA MET A 999 -65.72 38.36 -4.93
C MET A 999 -64.64 38.15 -3.86
N ASP A 1000 -63.41 38.57 -4.17
CA ASP A 1000 -62.27 38.66 -3.25
C ASP A 1000 -62.39 39.85 -2.27
N VAL A 1001 -61.59 39.86 -1.18
CA VAL A 1001 -60.56 40.91 -0.90
C VAL A 1001 -59.85 40.69 0.45
N THR A 1002 -58.55 40.97 0.41
CA THR A 1002 -57.40 40.85 1.34
C THR A 1002 -57.43 41.45 2.76
N LYS A 1003 -56.53 40.89 3.61
CA LYS A 1003 -55.81 41.48 4.80
C LYS A 1003 -56.62 41.70 6.10
N PHE A 1004 -56.08 41.40 7.30
CA PHE A 1004 -55.09 42.24 8.02
C PHE A 1004 -54.41 41.51 9.22
N VAL A 1005 -53.15 41.90 9.57
CA VAL A 1005 -52.46 41.90 10.91
C VAL A 1005 -52.42 40.61 11.79
N GLY A 1006 -51.33 40.20 12.45
CA GLY A 1006 -49.89 40.57 12.34
C GLY A 1006 -49.26 41.32 13.54
N THR A 1007 -48.52 40.64 14.43
CA THR A 1007 -47.59 41.23 15.44
C THR A 1007 -46.45 40.24 15.81
N PRO A 1008 -45.25 40.70 16.30
CA PRO A 1008 -43.98 39.98 16.12
C PRO A 1008 -43.05 39.92 17.37
N LEU A 1009 -41.72 39.80 17.15
CA LEU A 1009 -40.56 39.87 18.08
C LEU A 1009 -40.28 38.55 18.83
N CYS A 1010 -39.04 38.02 18.83
CA CYS A 1010 -37.78 38.73 19.07
C CYS A 1010 -36.65 38.43 18.05
N SER A 1011 -35.49 39.06 18.24
CA SER A 1011 -34.33 39.02 17.33
C SER A 1011 -33.06 38.58 18.06
N GLU A 1012 -32.09 38.03 17.33
CA GLU A 1012 -30.69 38.48 17.45
C GLU A 1012 -29.84 38.06 16.22
N GLN A 1013 -29.00 38.99 15.77
CA GLN A 1013 -27.86 38.80 14.86
C GLN A 1013 -26.64 39.39 15.57
N ILE A 1014 -25.45 38.84 15.31
CA ILE A 1014 -24.19 39.60 15.15
C ILE A 1014 -23.13 38.67 14.56
N ASP A 1015 -22.19 39.24 13.81
CA ASP A 1015 -21.32 38.55 12.86
C ASP A 1015 -19.85 38.38 13.32
N ASN A 1016 -19.05 37.81 12.41
CA ASN A 1016 -17.60 38.01 12.19
C ASN A 1016 -16.56 37.03 12.79
N TYR A 1017 -15.89 36.34 11.85
CA TYR A 1017 -14.43 36.22 11.69
C TYR A 1017 -13.52 36.14 12.94
N CYS A 1018 -12.90 34.97 13.09
CA CYS A 1018 -11.46 34.80 12.86
C CYS A 1018 -11.25 33.59 11.94
#